data_AF-A0A9D7N1T7-F1
#
_entry.id   AF-A0A9D7N1T7-F1
#
_cell.length_a   1.000
_cell.length_b   1.000
_cell.length_c   1.000
_cell.angle_alpha   90.00
_cell.angle_beta   90.00
_cell.angle_gamma   90.00
#
_symmetry.space_group_name_H-M   'P 1'
#
loop_
_entity.id
_entity.type
_entity.pdbx_description
1 polymer ?
#
loop_
_entity_poly.entity_id
_entity_poly.type
_entity_poly.pdbx_seq_one_letter_code
_entity_poly.pdbx_strand_id
1 'polypeptide(L)'
;MTSPAAAALLGLLALAPQDPSAPDEARFLSEVRQLSFEGKRAGESYFHRDGQLLVFQSEREPGNPWYQIYLLELESGETERISPGVGKTTCAWVHPDGRHVLYASTHADPRSKTLQDEENAFRASGQQRRYAWDYDEHFELYAYDREKKETRRLTEARGYDAEGSYSPDGQWIAWSSNRAAYEKALPPAEQERLAKDPAYFLDLYLMRADGTELRRLTDVPGYDGGPFFSPDGKLLCFRRFAPDGATAEIYTLEIESGRERKLTALNAMSWAPYFHPSQEYLIFTTNRHGFANFELYLVDAQGRGEPVRVSSTPGFDGLPCFTPDGTGLAWTSNRTADQSSQIFVARWNHAAAQEALRATFASARADDRRLVEESERLRFLELAPLDEARGLLLRATEGTPALAAVGRLTAGAPQRSHPVWIGARLAKDAAQSSLSHDLLLRAVELLRAQRASAKLALDFDVVFALWSAETEKVDPRALIGADGIAAYIDLSGLEGWSGSELALLGLGTSPGWKSAVEKANSPVGLALRAQDAPPTSGFAAPFAAAEIPTLALGAIGAANAIAASPDDAARARLARFAALLARAAARGAQPLKFTRYERPPAPAGGGRPWLGTIPDYAPAGIPGLKLSGVAPGGPAAKAGLQAGDIVVAMGGREVKGIDDFAACLDALKIGEPVAITVVRGGAKLDLTATPTKREG
;
A
#
# COMPACT_ATOMS: atom_id res chain seq x y z
N MET A 1 56.13 -10.63 -37.11
CA MET A 1 55.29 -9.47 -37.44
C MET A 1 54.83 -8.83 -36.13
N THR A 2 55.56 -7.85 -35.64
CA THR A 2 55.23 -7.13 -34.40
C THR A 2 55.06 -5.66 -34.76
N SER A 3 53.81 -5.28 -34.97
CA SER A 3 53.37 -3.90 -35.28
C SER A 3 53.08 -3.12 -33.98
N PRO A 4 53.08 -1.78 -34.03
CA PRO A 4 53.41 -0.92 -32.91
C PRO A 4 52.22 -0.36 -32.12
N ALA A 5 52.60 0.23 -30.99
CA ALA A 5 51.99 1.27 -30.18
C ALA A 5 50.80 2.05 -30.76
N ALA A 6 49.77 2.22 -29.93
CA ALA A 6 49.13 3.51 -29.70
C ALA A 6 48.46 3.54 -28.31
N ALA A 7 49.01 4.42 -27.47
CA ALA A 7 48.39 5.22 -26.40
C ALA A 7 47.42 4.58 -25.39
N ALA A 8 47.81 4.77 -24.12
CA ALA A 8 46.97 4.66 -22.93
C ALA A 8 45.77 5.62 -22.96
N LEU A 9 44.65 5.22 -22.33
CA LEU A 9 43.75 6.13 -21.64
C LEU A 9 43.06 5.41 -20.48
N LEU A 10 42.98 6.09 -19.33
CA LEU A 10 42.35 5.62 -18.11
C LEU A 10 40.90 5.13 -18.35
N GLY A 11 40.59 3.93 -17.87
CA GLY A 11 39.23 3.41 -17.76
C GLY A 11 38.76 3.41 -16.31
N LEU A 12 38.05 4.46 -15.90
CA LEU A 12 37.15 4.46 -14.75
C LEU A 12 35.89 3.67 -15.14
N LEU A 13 35.56 2.59 -14.43
CA LEU A 13 34.20 2.06 -14.28
C LEU A 13 34.18 1.06 -13.11
N ALA A 14 33.15 0.94 -12.30
CA ALA A 14 32.00 1.77 -11.95
C ALA A 14 31.23 0.92 -10.92
N LEU A 15 30.59 1.55 -9.94
CA LEU A 15 29.43 0.96 -9.28
C LEU A 15 28.47 0.47 -10.38
N ALA A 16 27.90 -0.73 -10.21
CA ALA A 16 26.71 -1.07 -10.98
C ALA A 16 25.68 0.05 -10.68
N PRO A 17 25.24 0.80 -11.69
CA PRO A 17 24.39 1.95 -11.47
C PRO A 17 23.02 1.46 -10.98
N GLN A 18 22.48 2.13 -9.95
CA GLN A 18 21.03 2.32 -9.87
C GLN A 18 20.58 2.76 -11.26
N ASP A 19 19.56 2.13 -11.84
CA ASP A 19 19.02 2.58 -13.12
C ASP A 19 18.73 4.09 -13.00
N PRO A 20 19.50 4.97 -13.67
CA PRO A 20 19.31 6.40 -13.54
C PRO A 20 18.00 6.86 -14.19
N SER A 21 17.24 5.93 -14.81
CA SER A 21 15.88 6.12 -15.31
C SER A 21 14.78 5.53 -14.41
N ALA A 22 15.12 4.95 -13.24
CA ALA A 22 14.13 4.58 -12.24
C ALA A 22 13.47 5.87 -11.71
N PRO A 23 12.14 6.03 -11.85
CA PRO A 23 11.46 7.20 -11.36
C PRO A 23 11.63 7.28 -9.86
N ASP A 24 11.81 8.49 -9.35
CA ASP A 24 11.53 8.75 -7.95
C ASP A 24 10.01 8.61 -7.75
N GLU A 25 9.53 7.40 -7.47
CA GLU A 25 8.09 7.12 -7.28
C GLU A 25 7.52 8.04 -6.19
N ALA A 26 8.32 8.39 -5.19
CA ALA A 26 7.96 9.31 -4.10
C ALA A 26 7.75 10.77 -4.58
N ARG A 27 8.29 11.14 -5.74
CA ARG A 27 8.01 12.43 -6.40
C ARG A 27 6.53 12.59 -6.69
N PHE A 28 5.87 11.50 -7.10
CA PHE A 28 4.48 11.50 -7.58
C PHE A 28 3.51 10.91 -6.54
N LEU A 29 3.95 9.87 -5.83
CA LEU A 29 3.13 9.08 -4.91
C LEU A 29 3.66 9.19 -3.48
N SER A 30 2.83 9.70 -2.58
CA SER A 30 3.13 9.72 -1.14
C SER A 30 2.00 9.07 -0.36
N GLU A 31 2.26 8.63 0.88
CA GLU A 31 1.26 7.98 1.73
C GLU A 31 0.62 6.73 1.07
N VAL A 32 1.42 5.97 0.31
CA VAL A 32 0.98 4.73 -0.34
C VAL A 32 0.48 3.74 0.72
N ARG A 33 -0.78 3.27 0.57
CA ARG A 33 -1.38 2.25 1.44
C ARG A 33 -2.24 1.29 0.63
N GLN A 34 -2.27 0.03 1.07
CA GLN A 34 -3.22 -0.96 0.57
C GLN A 34 -4.63 -0.61 1.07
N LEU A 35 -5.61 -0.67 0.17
CA LEU A 35 -7.02 -0.41 0.44
C LEU A 35 -7.82 -1.71 0.58
N SER A 36 -7.55 -2.71 -0.26
CA SER A 36 -8.26 -4.01 -0.21
C SER A 36 -7.38 -5.08 0.43
N PHE A 37 -7.91 -5.78 1.45
CA PHE A 37 -7.23 -6.91 2.12
C PHE A 37 -8.04 -8.20 2.05
N GLU A 38 -9.35 -8.10 1.89
CA GLU A 38 -10.24 -9.24 1.79
C GLU A 38 -10.25 -9.83 0.38
N GLY A 39 -10.29 -11.16 0.33
CA GLY A 39 -10.33 -11.92 -0.91
C GLY A 39 -8.95 -12.29 -1.42
N LYS A 40 -8.93 -13.21 -2.37
CA LYS A 40 -7.69 -13.70 -2.99
C LYS A 40 -7.01 -12.65 -3.84
N ARG A 41 -7.80 -11.75 -4.44
CA ARG A 41 -7.33 -10.65 -5.28
C ARG A 41 -8.43 -9.62 -5.51
N ALA A 42 -8.00 -8.40 -5.81
CA ALA A 42 -8.80 -7.31 -6.32
C ALA A 42 -8.19 -6.76 -7.61
N GLY A 43 -9.02 -6.08 -8.41
CA GLY A 43 -8.62 -5.48 -9.67
C GLY A 43 -9.17 -4.07 -9.81
N GLU A 44 -9.68 -3.78 -11.02
CA GLU A 44 -10.26 -2.49 -11.41
C GLU A 44 -11.07 -1.82 -10.29
N SER A 45 -10.79 -0.54 -10.07
CA SER A 45 -11.45 0.27 -9.06
C SER A 45 -11.63 1.71 -9.55
N TYR A 46 -12.82 2.27 -9.38
CA TYR A 46 -13.16 3.61 -9.85
C TYR A 46 -13.94 4.39 -8.78
N PHE A 47 -13.56 5.64 -8.56
CA PHE A 47 -14.25 6.52 -7.61
C PHE A 47 -15.54 7.07 -8.21
N HIS A 48 -16.58 7.15 -7.41
CA HIS A 48 -17.71 8.02 -7.68
C HIS A 48 -17.28 9.49 -7.56
N ARG A 49 -18.00 10.40 -8.24
CA ARG A 49 -17.62 11.83 -8.36
C ARG A 49 -17.51 12.60 -7.05
N ASP A 50 -18.12 12.12 -5.96
CA ASP A 50 -18.01 12.73 -4.63
C ASP A 50 -16.78 12.25 -3.83
N GLY A 51 -16.06 11.25 -4.35
CA GLY A 51 -14.90 10.65 -3.71
C GLY A 51 -15.23 9.84 -2.46
N GLN A 52 -16.51 9.57 -2.17
CA GLN A 52 -16.96 8.81 -0.99
C GLN A 52 -17.21 7.35 -1.32
N LEU A 53 -17.55 7.03 -2.57
CA LEU A 53 -17.75 5.66 -3.03
C LEU A 53 -16.62 5.22 -3.96
N LEU A 54 -16.20 3.97 -3.82
CA LEU A 54 -15.29 3.29 -4.73
C LEU A 54 -15.94 1.98 -5.18
N VAL A 55 -16.24 1.85 -6.48
CA VAL A 55 -16.65 0.57 -7.04
C VAL A 55 -15.40 -0.20 -7.45
N PHE A 56 -15.36 -1.50 -7.19
CA PHE A 56 -14.21 -2.32 -7.54
C PHE A 56 -14.56 -3.80 -7.72
N GLN A 57 -13.68 -4.56 -8.37
CA GLN A 57 -13.83 -5.99 -8.53
C GLN A 57 -12.95 -6.81 -7.59
N SER A 58 -13.47 -7.90 -7.04
CA SER A 58 -12.69 -8.80 -6.17
C SER A 58 -13.17 -10.26 -6.19
N GLU A 59 -12.21 -11.19 -6.09
CA GLU A 59 -12.47 -12.62 -5.89
C GLU A 59 -12.42 -12.91 -4.38
N ARG A 60 -13.58 -12.80 -3.71
CA ARG A 60 -13.68 -12.93 -2.24
C ARG A 60 -14.78 -13.84 -1.71
N GLU A 61 -15.73 -14.26 -2.55
CA GLU A 61 -16.87 -15.07 -2.12
C GLU A 61 -16.51 -16.56 -2.04
N PRO A 62 -16.76 -17.23 -0.90
CA PRO A 62 -16.62 -18.67 -0.81
C PRO A 62 -17.48 -19.38 -1.87
N GLY A 63 -16.86 -20.25 -2.67
CA GLY A 63 -17.55 -21.00 -3.72
C GLY A 63 -17.79 -20.24 -5.03
N ASN A 64 -17.39 -18.96 -5.13
CA ASN A 64 -17.29 -18.27 -6.41
C ASN A 64 -15.81 -18.13 -6.83
N PRO A 65 -15.39 -18.73 -7.95
CA PRO A 65 -14.02 -18.65 -8.43
C PRO A 65 -13.73 -17.37 -9.24
N TRP A 66 -14.70 -16.49 -9.45
CA TRP A 66 -14.58 -15.34 -10.32
C TRP A 66 -14.68 -14.01 -9.57
N TYR A 67 -14.20 -12.96 -10.24
CA TYR A 67 -14.43 -11.59 -9.80
C TYR A 67 -15.93 -11.31 -9.69
N GLN A 68 -16.29 -10.60 -8.63
CA GLN A 68 -17.59 -9.98 -8.42
C GLN A 68 -17.40 -8.49 -8.17
N ILE A 69 -18.46 -7.70 -8.34
CA ILE A 69 -18.43 -6.24 -8.20
C ILE A 69 -18.88 -5.84 -6.80
N TYR A 70 -18.12 -4.96 -6.18
CA TYR A 70 -18.35 -4.42 -4.85
C TYR A 70 -18.33 -2.90 -4.87
N LEU A 71 -19.08 -2.31 -3.96
CA LEU A 71 -19.08 -0.88 -3.70
C LEU A 71 -18.61 -0.65 -2.26
N LEU A 72 -17.50 0.04 -2.11
CA LEU A 72 -16.93 0.48 -0.83
C LEU A 72 -17.35 1.92 -0.56
N GLU A 73 -17.88 2.18 0.63
CA GLU A 73 -18.06 3.52 1.17
C GLU A 73 -16.85 3.88 2.04
N LEU A 74 -16.09 4.89 1.63
CA LEU A 74 -14.77 5.21 2.18
C LEU A 74 -14.81 5.82 3.58
N GLU A 75 -15.91 6.50 3.94
CA GLU A 75 -16.09 7.09 5.27
C GLU A 75 -16.41 6.02 6.33
N SER A 76 -17.31 5.08 6.00
CA SER A 76 -17.76 4.03 6.92
C SER A 76 -16.86 2.78 6.86
N GLY A 77 -16.26 2.50 5.70
CA GLY A 77 -15.57 1.26 5.38
C GLY A 77 -16.51 0.13 4.96
N GLU A 78 -17.82 0.37 4.92
CA GLU A 78 -18.81 -0.64 4.55
C GLU A 78 -18.64 -1.03 3.08
N THR A 79 -18.71 -2.34 2.82
CA THR A 79 -18.59 -2.90 1.47
C THR A 79 -19.82 -3.73 1.15
N GLU A 80 -20.48 -3.38 0.04
CA GLU A 80 -21.65 -4.09 -0.47
C GLU A 80 -21.32 -4.81 -1.78
N ARG A 81 -21.75 -6.06 -1.94
CA ARG A 81 -21.70 -6.74 -3.24
C ARG A 81 -22.83 -6.24 -4.12
N ILE A 82 -22.47 -5.70 -5.29
CA ILE A 82 -23.41 -5.18 -6.29
C ILE A 82 -23.82 -6.25 -7.29
N SER A 83 -22.87 -7.11 -7.69
CA SER A 83 -23.17 -8.14 -8.68
C SER A 83 -23.94 -9.33 -8.10
N PRO A 84 -24.56 -10.18 -8.95
CA PRO A 84 -25.44 -11.26 -8.50
C PRO A 84 -24.77 -12.39 -7.71
N GLY A 85 -23.44 -12.50 -7.75
CA GLY A 85 -22.70 -13.60 -7.10
C GLY A 85 -22.54 -14.86 -7.95
N VAL A 86 -23.03 -14.84 -9.20
CA VAL A 86 -22.93 -15.92 -10.18
C VAL A 86 -22.54 -15.33 -11.53
N GLY A 87 -21.89 -16.13 -12.37
CA GLY A 87 -21.30 -15.66 -13.63
C GLY A 87 -20.07 -14.78 -13.42
N LYS A 88 -19.38 -14.50 -14.50
CA LYS A 88 -18.23 -13.59 -14.52
C LYS A 88 -18.74 -12.15 -14.48
N THR A 89 -17.93 -11.24 -13.94
CA THR A 89 -18.24 -9.81 -13.93
C THR A 89 -16.99 -8.99 -14.16
N THR A 90 -17.12 -7.81 -14.76
CA THR A 90 -16.00 -6.88 -14.97
C THR A 90 -16.48 -5.44 -15.12
N CYS A 91 -15.54 -4.49 -15.09
CA CYS A 91 -15.70 -3.11 -15.56
C CYS A 91 -16.95 -2.40 -15.03
N ALA A 92 -16.92 -2.10 -13.73
CA ALA A 92 -18.01 -1.44 -13.07
C ALA A 92 -17.82 0.07 -12.96
N TRP A 93 -18.92 0.82 -12.94
CA TRP A 93 -18.90 2.29 -12.84
C TRP A 93 -20.09 2.80 -12.03
N VAL A 94 -19.85 3.73 -11.10
CA VAL A 94 -20.93 4.37 -10.35
C VAL A 94 -21.50 5.52 -11.17
N HIS A 95 -22.78 5.48 -11.47
CA HIS A 95 -23.47 6.58 -12.14
C HIS A 95 -23.38 7.86 -11.28
N PRO A 96 -23.31 9.07 -11.88
CA PRO A 96 -23.19 10.33 -11.13
C PRO A 96 -24.27 10.60 -10.08
N ASP A 97 -25.43 9.94 -10.16
CA ASP A 97 -26.47 10.04 -9.12
C ASP A 97 -26.11 9.28 -7.83
N GLY A 98 -25.04 8.49 -7.81
CA GLY A 98 -24.61 7.67 -6.68
C GLY A 98 -25.53 6.47 -6.38
N ARG A 99 -26.64 6.33 -7.11
CA ARG A 99 -27.67 5.30 -6.91
C ARG A 99 -27.47 4.12 -7.85
N HIS A 100 -27.13 4.38 -9.10
CA HIS A 100 -26.98 3.34 -10.11
C HIS A 100 -25.52 2.89 -10.27
N VAL A 101 -25.30 1.59 -10.46
CA VAL A 101 -23.98 1.03 -10.74
C VAL A 101 -24.03 0.20 -12.02
N LEU A 102 -23.27 0.62 -13.02
CA LEU A 102 -23.02 -0.14 -14.25
C LEU A 102 -22.03 -1.27 -13.97
N TYR A 103 -22.24 -2.42 -14.57
CA TYR A 103 -21.25 -3.50 -14.65
C TYR A 103 -21.55 -4.44 -15.81
N ALA A 104 -20.55 -5.17 -16.27
CA ALA A 104 -20.71 -6.22 -17.26
C ALA A 104 -20.77 -7.60 -16.60
N SER A 105 -21.60 -8.51 -17.10
CA SER A 105 -21.69 -9.86 -16.53
C SER A 105 -22.23 -10.94 -17.47
N THR A 106 -21.83 -12.19 -17.24
CA THR A 106 -22.38 -13.37 -17.94
C THR A 106 -23.52 -14.06 -17.19
N HIS A 107 -23.99 -13.52 -16.06
CA HIS A 107 -24.93 -14.21 -15.16
C HIS A 107 -26.26 -14.65 -15.79
N ALA A 108 -26.65 -14.04 -16.92
CA ALA A 108 -27.83 -14.43 -17.68
C ALA A 108 -27.61 -15.65 -18.60
N ASP A 109 -26.36 -16.08 -18.83
CA ASP A 109 -26.06 -17.35 -19.49
C ASP A 109 -26.63 -18.51 -18.66
N PRO A 110 -27.54 -19.34 -19.22
CA PRO A 110 -28.07 -20.52 -18.53
C PRO A 110 -26.98 -21.48 -18.03
N ARG A 111 -25.78 -21.47 -18.61
CA ARG A 111 -24.65 -22.28 -18.18
C ARG A 111 -23.80 -21.63 -17.09
N SER A 112 -24.00 -20.37 -16.72
CA SER A 112 -23.14 -19.64 -15.78
C SER A 112 -22.91 -20.40 -14.47
N LYS A 113 -23.96 -21.02 -13.91
CA LYS A 113 -23.83 -21.80 -12.68
C LYS A 113 -23.03 -23.09 -12.88
N THR A 114 -23.29 -23.82 -13.97
CA THR A 114 -22.55 -25.03 -14.33
C THR A 114 -21.07 -24.73 -14.57
N LEU A 115 -20.77 -23.66 -15.32
CA LEU A 115 -19.39 -23.20 -15.58
C LEU A 115 -18.67 -22.82 -14.26
N GLN A 116 -19.40 -22.30 -13.28
CA GLN A 116 -18.85 -21.95 -11.97
C GLN A 116 -18.43 -23.20 -11.21
N ASP A 117 -19.29 -24.22 -11.23
CA ASP A 117 -19.04 -25.49 -10.57
C ASP A 117 -17.90 -26.27 -11.26
N GLU A 118 -17.83 -26.23 -12.59
CA GLU A 118 -16.72 -26.77 -13.39
C GLU A 118 -15.39 -26.08 -13.06
N GLU A 119 -15.36 -24.74 -12.98
CA GLU A 119 -14.15 -23.99 -12.62
C GLU A 119 -13.69 -24.31 -11.19
N ASN A 120 -14.62 -24.41 -10.24
CA ASN A 120 -14.30 -24.82 -8.87
C ASN A 120 -13.70 -26.24 -8.83
N ALA A 121 -14.28 -27.18 -9.57
CA ALA A 121 -13.76 -28.55 -9.69
C ALA A 121 -12.37 -28.58 -10.34
N PHE A 122 -12.16 -27.80 -11.39
CA PHE A 122 -10.86 -27.65 -12.03
C PHE A 122 -9.80 -27.13 -11.04
N ARG A 123 -10.11 -26.07 -10.29
CA ARG A 123 -9.19 -25.52 -9.27
C ARG A 123 -8.92 -26.51 -8.14
N ALA A 124 -9.95 -27.25 -7.69
CA ALA A 124 -9.81 -28.28 -6.66
C ALA A 124 -8.92 -29.44 -7.11
N SER A 125 -8.80 -29.70 -8.41
CA SER A 125 -7.90 -30.73 -8.95
C SER A 125 -6.40 -30.39 -8.81
N GLY A 126 -6.06 -29.13 -8.50
CA GLY A 126 -4.68 -28.64 -8.44
C GLY A 126 -4.02 -28.38 -9.80
N GLN A 127 -4.72 -28.63 -10.91
CA GLN A 127 -4.25 -28.29 -12.24
C GLN A 127 -4.12 -26.76 -12.40
N GLN A 128 -3.11 -26.34 -13.15
CA GLN A 128 -2.86 -24.95 -13.48
C GLN A 128 -3.04 -24.72 -14.98
N ARG A 129 -3.66 -23.60 -15.34
CA ARG A 129 -3.68 -23.09 -16.71
C ARG A 129 -3.14 -21.66 -16.73
N ARG A 130 -2.49 -21.27 -17.82
CA ARG A 130 -2.11 -19.87 -18.02
C ARG A 130 -3.38 -19.02 -18.03
N TYR A 131 -3.36 -17.93 -17.27
CA TYR A 131 -4.44 -16.96 -17.30
C TYR A 131 -4.60 -16.37 -18.70
N ALA A 132 -5.84 -16.34 -19.18
CA ALA A 132 -6.27 -15.63 -20.37
C ALA A 132 -7.63 -15.00 -20.03
N TRP A 133 -7.80 -13.73 -20.37
CA TRP A 133 -9.12 -13.11 -20.28
C TRP A 133 -10.02 -13.73 -21.33
N ASP A 134 -11.17 -14.22 -20.92
CA ASP A 134 -12.16 -14.76 -21.82
C ASP A 134 -13.08 -13.64 -22.29
N TYR A 135 -12.97 -13.31 -23.58
CA TYR A 135 -13.90 -12.45 -24.30
C TYR A 135 -15.20 -13.22 -24.57
N ASP A 136 -15.85 -13.63 -23.49
CA ASP A 136 -17.03 -14.49 -23.46
C ASP A 136 -18.20 -13.80 -24.17
N GLU A 137 -18.82 -14.49 -25.12
CA GLU A 137 -19.88 -13.96 -25.99
C GLU A 137 -21.24 -13.79 -25.30
N HIS A 138 -21.30 -14.08 -24.00
CA HIS A 138 -22.47 -13.88 -23.14
C HIS A 138 -22.34 -12.71 -22.16
N PHE A 139 -21.28 -11.91 -22.28
CA PHE A 139 -21.16 -10.69 -21.48
C PHE A 139 -22.19 -9.66 -21.94
N GLU A 140 -22.89 -9.08 -20.97
CA GLU A 140 -23.89 -8.05 -21.18
C GLU A 140 -23.72 -6.94 -20.16
N LEU A 141 -24.14 -5.72 -20.50
CA LEU A 141 -24.15 -4.58 -19.60
C LEU A 141 -25.42 -4.57 -18.75
N TYR A 142 -25.26 -4.24 -17.48
CA TYR A 142 -26.33 -4.13 -16.49
C TYR A 142 -26.19 -2.86 -15.67
N ALA A 143 -27.33 -2.25 -15.32
CA ALA A 143 -27.41 -1.20 -14.31
C ALA A 143 -28.11 -1.73 -13.06
N TYR A 144 -27.42 -1.68 -11.92
CA TYR A 144 -27.97 -2.02 -10.62
C TYR A 144 -28.49 -0.76 -9.91
N ASP A 145 -29.73 -0.82 -9.42
CA ASP A 145 -30.35 0.21 -8.57
C ASP A 145 -30.16 -0.16 -7.10
N ARG A 146 -29.33 0.62 -6.38
CA ARG A 146 -28.99 0.36 -4.98
C ARG A 146 -30.15 0.53 -4.00
N GLU A 147 -31.14 1.36 -4.33
CA GLU A 147 -32.29 1.59 -3.45
C GLU A 147 -33.32 0.47 -3.61
N LYS A 148 -33.61 0.08 -4.86
CA LYS A 148 -34.57 -1.00 -5.15
C LYS A 148 -33.98 -2.39 -5.00
N LYS A 149 -32.65 -2.50 -5.01
CA LYS A 149 -31.91 -3.78 -5.06
C LYS A 149 -32.28 -4.59 -6.32
N GLU A 150 -32.47 -3.89 -7.44
CA GLU A 150 -32.89 -4.45 -8.71
C GLU A 150 -31.83 -4.23 -9.78
N THR A 151 -31.65 -5.21 -10.66
CA THR A 151 -30.77 -5.12 -11.83
C THR A 151 -31.59 -5.00 -13.10
N ARG A 152 -31.23 -4.05 -13.96
CA ARG A 152 -31.74 -3.94 -15.33
C ARG A 152 -30.65 -4.32 -16.32
N ARG A 153 -30.95 -5.22 -17.25
CA ARG A 153 -30.11 -5.51 -18.41
C ARG A 153 -30.23 -4.40 -19.46
N LEU A 154 -29.11 -3.96 -20.01
CA LEU A 154 -29.02 -2.85 -20.97
C LEU A 154 -28.72 -3.32 -22.40
N THR A 155 -28.05 -4.45 -22.55
CA THR A 155 -27.69 -5.05 -23.84
C THR A 155 -28.16 -6.50 -23.91
N GLU A 156 -28.44 -6.99 -25.12
CA GLU A 156 -28.90 -8.38 -25.35
C GLU A 156 -28.25 -9.02 -26.60
N ALA A 157 -27.23 -8.36 -27.16
CA ALA A 157 -26.61 -8.79 -28.39
C ALA A 157 -25.54 -9.83 -28.09
N ARG A 158 -25.46 -10.88 -28.91
CA ARG A 158 -24.36 -11.85 -28.81
C ARG A 158 -23.02 -11.13 -29.00
N GLY A 159 -22.12 -11.31 -28.06
CA GLY A 159 -20.81 -10.68 -28.06
C GLY A 159 -20.28 -10.43 -26.65
N TYR A 160 -19.07 -9.90 -26.58
CA TYR A 160 -18.46 -9.43 -25.35
C TYR A 160 -18.88 -7.98 -25.13
N ASP A 161 -19.95 -7.75 -24.38
CA ASP A 161 -20.39 -6.40 -24.03
C ASP A 161 -19.90 -6.00 -22.63
N ALA A 162 -18.84 -5.19 -22.59
CA ALA A 162 -18.15 -4.85 -21.35
C ALA A 162 -17.35 -3.55 -21.44
N GLU A 163 -16.50 -3.29 -20.44
CA GLU A 163 -15.59 -2.14 -20.38
C GLU A 163 -16.32 -0.78 -20.43
N GLY A 164 -17.52 -0.74 -19.83
CA GLY A 164 -18.39 0.42 -19.87
C GLY A 164 -18.08 1.48 -18.80
N SER A 165 -18.23 2.75 -19.16
CA SER A 165 -18.20 3.90 -18.23
C SER A 165 -19.34 4.87 -18.53
N TYR A 166 -19.83 5.57 -17.50
CA TYR A 166 -20.81 6.65 -17.67
C TYR A 166 -20.13 7.98 -18.01
N SER A 167 -20.81 8.81 -18.82
CA SER A 167 -20.43 10.21 -19.00
C SER A 167 -20.54 10.99 -17.67
N PRO A 168 -19.81 12.12 -17.50
CA PRO A 168 -19.85 12.91 -16.27
C PRO A 168 -21.25 13.42 -15.89
N ASP A 169 -22.12 13.64 -16.87
CA ASP A 169 -23.53 14.03 -16.68
C ASP A 169 -24.48 12.83 -16.49
N GLY A 170 -23.97 11.60 -16.64
CA GLY A 170 -24.71 10.35 -16.49
C GLY A 170 -25.61 10.00 -17.67
N GLN A 171 -25.65 10.81 -18.74
CA GLN A 171 -26.60 10.60 -19.83
C GLN A 171 -26.19 9.52 -20.82
N TRP A 172 -24.89 9.20 -20.90
CA TRP A 172 -24.31 8.31 -21.89
C TRP A 172 -23.47 7.23 -21.25
N ILE A 173 -23.39 6.09 -21.92
CA ILE A 173 -22.49 4.98 -21.62
C ILE A 173 -21.60 4.76 -22.85
N ALA A 174 -20.28 4.82 -22.65
CA ALA A 174 -19.29 4.38 -23.63
C ALA A 174 -18.74 3.03 -23.20
N TRP A 175 -18.58 2.09 -24.13
CA TRP A 175 -18.28 0.70 -23.79
C TRP A 175 -17.69 -0.06 -25.00
N SER A 176 -17.20 -1.28 -24.80
CA SER A 176 -16.54 -2.10 -25.84
C SER A 176 -17.37 -3.32 -26.24
N SER A 177 -17.47 -3.59 -27.54
CA SER A 177 -18.23 -4.73 -28.08
C SER A 177 -17.63 -5.31 -29.36
N ASN A 178 -17.75 -6.63 -29.51
CA ASN A 178 -17.51 -7.32 -30.77
C ASN A 178 -18.83 -7.79 -31.45
N ARG A 179 -19.98 -7.26 -31.03
CA ARG A 179 -21.31 -7.64 -31.56
C ARG A 179 -21.43 -7.59 -33.07
N ALA A 180 -20.77 -6.63 -33.72
CA ALA A 180 -20.81 -6.46 -35.17
C ALA A 180 -20.30 -7.71 -35.91
N ALA A 181 -19.37 -8.46 -35.31
CA ALA A 181 -18.81 -9.70 -35.86
C ALA A 181 -19.83 -10.86 -35.85
N TYR A 182 -20.86 -10.78 -35.00
CA TYR A 182 -21.92 -11.78 -34.88
C TYR A 182 -23.21 -11.39 -35.63
N GLU A 183 -23.43 -10.10 -35.85
CA GLU A 183 -24.61 -9.57 -36.55
C GLU A 183 -24.53 -9.71 -38.07
N LYS A 184 -23.32 -9.82 -38.63
CA LYS A 184 -23.08 -9.84 -40.08
C LYS A 184 -22.36 -11.12 -40.51
N ALA A 185 -22.60 -11.54 -41.74
CA ALA A 185 -21.83 -12.63 -42.35
C ALA A 185 -20.40 -12.14 -42.65
N LEU A 186 -19.43 -12.64 -41.88
CA LEU A 186 -18.01 -12.34 -42.09
C LEU A 186 -17.42 -13.15 -43.26
N PRO A 187 -16.41 -12.63 -43.99
CA PRO A 187 -15.61 -13.43 -44.91
C PRO A 187 -14.95 -14.64 -44.21
N PRO A 188 -14.62 -15.73 -44.92
CA PRO A 188 -14.06 -16.94 -44.31
C PRO A 188 -12.81 -16.70 -43.45
N ALA A 189 -11.91 -15.80 -43.87
CA ALA A 189 -10.71 -15.47 -43.11
C ALA A 189 -11.02 -14.76 -41.78
N GLU A 190 -12.05 -13.91 -41.76
CA GLU A 190 -12.50 -13.22 -40.54
C GLU A 190 -13.31 -14.14 -39.63
N GLN A 191 -14.06 -15.11 -40.18
CA GLN A 191 -14.68 -16.16 -39.38
C GLN A 191 -13.63 -17.02 -38.66
N GLU A 192 -12.57 -17.41 -39.37
CA GLU A 192 -11.44 -18.13 -38.77
C GLU A 192 -10.74 -17.27 -37.71
N ARG A 193 -10.60 -15.96 -37.95
CA ARG A 193 -10.05 -15.04 -36.95
C ARG A 193 -10.94 -14.92 -35.72
N LEU A 194 -12.25 -14.73 -35.89
CA LEU A 194 -13.22 -14.61 -34.79
C LEU A 194 -13.21 -15.85 -33.90
N ALA A 195 -13.09 -17.04 -34.49
CA ALA A 195 -12.97 -18.29 -33.74
C ALA A 195 -11.68 -18.42 -32.92
N LYS A 196 -10.61 -17.72 -33.30
CA LYS A 196 -9.28 -17.79 -32.65
C LYS A 196 -9.03 -16.64 -31.68
N ASP A 197 -9.47 -15.44 -32.06
CA ASP A 197 -9.19 -14.18 -31.38
C ASP A 197 -10.40 -13.24 -31.55
N PRO A 198 -11.46 -13.45 -30.76
CA PRO A 198 -12.66 -12.60 -30.81
C PRO A 198 -12.40 -11.16 -30.35
N ALA A 199 -11.29 -10.88 -29.66
CA ALA A 199 -10.93 -9.53 -29.24
C ALA A 199 -10.53 -8.64 -30.41
N TYR A 200 -10.05 -9.24 -31.51
CA TYR A 200 -9.70 -8.52 -32.75
C TYR A 200 -10.86 -7.69 -33.33
N PHE A 201 -12.10 -8.01 -32.97
CA PHE A 201 -13.31 -7.36 -33.47
C PHE A 201 -13.94 -6.41 -32.45
N LEU A 202 -13.24 -6.07 -31.37
CA LEU A 202 -13.76 -5.17 -30.35
C LEU A 202 -13.65 -3.71 -30.80
N ASP A 203 -14.79 -3.04 -30.84
CA ASP A 203 -14.89 -1.60 -31.09
C ASP A 203 -15.53 -0.86 -29.92
N LEU A 204 -15.44 0.46 -29.98
CA LEU A 204 -16.13 1.34 -29.05
C LEU A 204 -17.56 1.62 -29.50
N TYR A 205 -18.49 1.60 -28.57
CA TYR A 205 -19.89 1.94 -28.76
C TYR A 205 -20.31 3.01 -27.74
N LEU A 206 -21.34 3.76 -28.09
CA LEU A 206 -22.00 4.72 -27.22
C LEU A 206 -23.51 4.47 -27.24
N MET A 207 -24.17 4.58 -26.09
CA MET A 207 -25.62 4.56 -25.96
C MET A 207 -26.07 5.49 -24.85
N ARG A 208 -27.35 5.87 -24.83
CA ARG A 208 -27.96 6.52 -23.67
C ARG A 208 -27.92 5.60 -22.46
N ALA A 209 -27.94 6.20 -21.27
CA ALA A 209 -27.95 5.46 -20.01
C ALA A 209 -29.15 4.48 -19.86
N ASP A 210 -30.23 4.70 -20.60
CA ASP A 210 -31.40 3.82 -20.66
C ASP A 210 -31.31 2.70 -21.73
N GLY A 211 -30.21 2.61 -22.47
CA GLY A 211 -29.95 1.64 -23.53
C GLY A 211 -30.35 2.11 -24.95
N THR A 212 -30.92 3.31 -25.10
CA THR A 212 -31.35 3.83 -26.42
C THR A 212 -30.23 4.57 -27.17
N GLU A 213 -30.49 5.01 -28.40
CA GLU A 213 -29.54 5.76 -29.26
C GLU A 213 -28.14 5.11 -29.40
N LEU A 214 -28.11 3.79 -29.54
CA LEU A 214 -26.88 3.05 -29.78
C LEU A 214 -26.17 3.51 -31.08
N ARG A 215 -24.87 3.81 -30.97
CA ARG A 215 -23.97 4.08 -32.09
C ARG A 215 -22.61 3.42 -31.91
N ARG A 216 -22.03 2.91 -32.99
CA ARG A 216 -20.64 2.44 -33.05
C ARG A 216 -19.72 3.64 -33.32
N LEU A 217 -18.65 3.77 -32.55
CA LEU A 217 -17.70 4.90 -32.61
C LEU A 217 -16.43 4.56 -33.36
N THR A 218 -15.97 3.31 -33.32
CA THR A 218 -14.78 2.85 -34.05
C THR A 218 -15.11 1.64 -34.93
N ASP A 219 -14.34 1.47 -36.00
CA ASP A 219 -14.49 0.36 -36.96
C ASP A 219 -13.16 0.13 -37.67
N VAL A 220 -12.15 -0.28 -36.91
CA VAL A 220 -10.81 -0.51 -37.44
C VAL A 220 -10.29 -1.88 -37.02
N PRO A 221 -9.43 -2.53 -37.83
CA PRO A 221 -8.79 -3.79 -37.48
C PRO A 221 -8.05 -3.75 -36.14
N GLY A 222 -8.40 -4.67 -35.23
CA GLY A 222 -7.77 -4.79 -33.92
C GLY A 222 -8.73 -4.44 -32.79
N TYR A 223 -8.20 -4.46 -31.57
CA TYR A 223 -8.99 -4.26 -30.37
C TYR A 223 -8.95 -2.79 -29.92
N ASP A 224 -10.10 -2.10 -30.00
CA ASP A 224 -10.37 -0.87 -29.25
C ASP A 224 -11.14 -1.12 -27.94
N GLY A 225 -10.53 -0.77 -26.80
CA GLY A 225 -10.98 -1.20 -25.48
C GLY A 225 -10.92 -0.16 -24.39
N GLY A 226 -11.81 -0.29 -23.40
CA GLY A 226 -11.77 0.41 -22.12
C GLY A 226 -11.91 1.92 -22.27
N PRO A 227 -13.00 2.40 -22.89
CA PRO A 227 -13.25 3.82 -23.03
C PRO A 227 -13.61 4.46 -21.68
N PHE A 228 -12.93 5.55 -21.35
CA PHE A 228 -13.31 6.44 -20.25
C PHE A 228 -13.54 7.85 -20.77
N PHE A 229 -14.60 8.51 -20.30
CA PHE A 229 -14.86 9.90 -20.64
C PHE A 229 -13.82 10.84 -20.03
N SER A 230 -13.51 11.92 -20.74
CA SER A 230 -12.88 13.09 -20.14
C SER A 230 -13.81 13.71 -19.08
N PRO A 231 -13.25 14.42 -18.09
CA PRO A 231 -14.02 15.16 -17.08
C PRO A 231 -15.08 16.11 -17.65
N ASP A 232 -14.86 16.69 -18.84
CA ASP A 232 -15.84 17.53 -19.54
C ASP A 232 -16.83 16.77 -20.44
N GLY A 233 -16.68 15.45 -20.57
CA GLY A 233 -17.54 14.57 -21.33
C GLY A 233 -17.38 14.64 -22.86
N LYS A 234 -16.40 15.38 -23.39
CA LYS A 234 -16.23 15.59 -24.84
C LYS A 234 -15.35 14.55 -25.53
N LEU A 235 -14.42 13.96 -24.79
CA LEU A 235 -13.47 12.98 -25.29
C LEU A 235 -13.71 11.62 -24.62
N LEU A 236 -13.31 10.56 -25.31
CA LEU A 236 -13.01 9.25 -24.72
C LEU A 236 -11.50 9.04 -24.76
N CYS A 237 -10.90 8.48 -23.70
CA CYS A 237 -9.59 7.83 -23.79
C CYS A 237 -9.75 6.32 -23.80
N PHE A 238 -8.93 5.63 -24.59
CA PHE A 238 -9.03 4.19 -24.79
C PHE A 238 -7.68 3.59 -25.21
N ARG A 239 -7.59 2.26 -25.19
CA ARG A 239 -6.45 1.53 -25.77
C ARG A 239 -6.82 0.99 -27.14
N ARG A 240 -5.86 0.97 -28.07
CA ARG A 240 -5.97 0.30 -29.36
C ARG A 240 -4.83 -0.68 -29.54
N PHE A 241 -5.15 -1.93 -29.81
CA PHE A 241 -4.17 -2.96 -30.14
C PHE A 241 -3.74 -2.86 -31.59
N ALA A 242 -2.48 -3.20 -31.87
CA ALA A 242 -2.06 -3.51 -33.23
C ALA A 242 -2.85 -4.72 -33.76
N PRO A 243 -3.08 -4.84 -35.08
CA PRO A 243 -3.84 -5.95 -35.66
C PRO A 243 -3.30 -7.35 -35.35
N ASP A 244 -2.01 -7.48 -35.04
CA ASP A 244 -1.37 -8.72 -34.62
C ASP A 244 -1.56 -9.04 -33.12
N GLY A 245 -2.12 -8.11 -32.34
CA GLY A 245 -2.35 -8.21 -30.91
C GLY A 245 -1.10 -8.05 -30.04
N ALA A 246 0.08 -7.74 -30.62
CA ALA A 246 1.35 -7.77 -29.92
C ALA A 246 1.61 -6.52 -29.06
N THR A 247 1.08 -5.37 -29.48
CA THR A 247 1.24 -4.07 -28.80
C THR A 247 -0.08 -3.35 -28.69
N ALA A 248 -0.18 -2.41 -27.74
CA ALA A 248 -1.33 -1.54 -27.58
C ALA A 248 -0.88 -0.13 -27.21
N GLU A 249 -1.55 0.86 -27.77
CA GLU A 249 -1.23 2.28 -27.58
C GLU A 249 -2.46 3.04 -27.08
N ILE A 250 -2.22 4.17 -26.43
CA ILE A 250 -3.28 5.02 -25.86
C ILE A 250 -3.75 6.02 -26.91
N TYR A 251 -5.06 6.17 -27.01
CA TYR A 251 -5.73 7.10 -27.92
C TYR A 251 -6.75 7.95 -27.19
N THR A 252 -7.11 9.06 -27.82
CA THR A 252 -8.32 9.82 -27.51
C THR A 252 -9.22 9.91 -28.73
N LEU A 253 -10.54 9.97 -28.52
CA LEU A 253 -11.56 10.15 -29.55
C LEU A 253 -12.48 11.30 -29.13
N GLU A 254 -12.68 12.28 -30.00
CA GLU A 254 -13.66 13.34 -29.82
C GLU A 254 -15.05 12.84 -30.23
N ILE A 255 -16.01 12.86 -29.30
CA ILE A 255 -17.28 12.16 -29.43
C ILE A 255 -18.19 12.76 -30.53
N GLU A 256 -18.18 14.09 -30.68
CA GLU A 256 -19.03 14.77 -31.66
C GLU A 256 -18.50 14.63 -33.08
N SER A 257 -17.19 14.75 -33.27
CA SER A 257 -16.55 14.76 -34.59
C SER A 257 -16.08 13.38 -35.05
N GLY A 258 -15.92 12.42 -34.13
CA GLY A 258 -15.27 11.13 -34.37
C GLY A 258 -13.75 11.24 -34.55
N ARG A 259 -13.15 12.41 -34.28
CA ARG A 259 -11.72 12.63 -34.51
C ARG A 259 -10.89 11.90 -33.47
N GLU A 260 -10.01 11.02 -33.94
CA GLU A 260 -9.07 10.29 -33.09
C GLU A 260 -7.69 10.95 -33.02
N ARG A 261 -6.99 10.71 -31.92
CA ARG A 261 -5.58 11.09 -31.72
C ARG A 261 -4.84 10.00 -30.94
N LYS A 262 -3.75 9.51 -31.52
CA LYS A 262 -2.78 8.63 -30.86
C LYS A 262 -1.94 9.45 -29.87
N LEU A 263 -1.88 9.02 -28.62
CA LEU A 263 -1.11 9.70 -27.55
C LEU A 263 0.24 9.04 -27.28
N THR A 264 0.36 7.72 -27.49
CA THR A 264 1.61 6.98 -27.23
C THR A 264 2.08 6.21 -28.45
N ALA A 265 3.40 6.00 -28.56
CA ALA A 265 4.03 5.15 -29.58
C ALA A 265 5.18 4.36 -28.94
N LEU A 266 4.88 3.64 -27.85
CA LEU A 266 5.87 2.93 -27.04
C LEU A 266 6.29 1.58 -27.62
N ASN A 267 5.53 1.04 -28.58
CA ASN A 267 5.71 -0.31 -29.12
C ASN A 267 5.76 -1.38 -28.00
N ALA A 268 4.89 -1.19 -27.02
CA ALA A 268 4.71 -2.03 -25.84
C ALA A 268 3.21 -2.26 -25.61
N MET A 269 2.84 -3.08 -24.65
CA MET A 269 1.45 -3.24 -24.23
C MET A 269 1.08 -2.09 -23.29
N SER A 270 0.34 -1.09 -23.79
CA SER A 270 -0.13 0.06 -23.02
C SER A 270 -1.66 0.07 -22.92
N TRP A 271 -2.19 0.20 -21.71
CA TRP A 271 -3.62 0.02 -21.45
C TRP A 271 -4.10 0.73 -20.17
N ALA A 272 -5.41 0.65 -19.91
CA ALA A 272 -6.12 1.30 -18.80
C ALA A 272 -5.77 2.80 -18.66
N PRO A 273 -5.93 3.62 -19.72
CA PRO A 273 -5.73 5.05 -19.61
C PRO A 273 -6.83 5.69 -18.76
N TYR A 274 -6.49 6.71 -17.99
CA TYR A 274 -7.44 7.46 -17.18
C TYR A 274 -7.05 8.93 -17.13
N PHE A 275 -8.02 9.83 -17.33
CA PHE A 275 -7.79 11.26 -17.26
C PHE A 275 -7.54 11.73 -15.84
N HIS A 276 -6.57 12.63 -15.66
CA HIS A 276 -6.55 13.48 -14.48
C HIS A 276 -7.73 14.48 -14.54
N PRO A 277 -8.39 14.84 -13.42
CA PRO A 277 -9.51 15.78 -13.41
C PRO A 277 -9.23 17.15 -14.04
N SER A 278 -7.96 17.58 -14.08
CA SER A 278 -7.54 18.81 -14.78
C SER A 278 -7.58 18.73 -16.31
N GLN A 279 -7.72 17.53 -16.89
CA GLN A 279 -7.71 17.26 -18.34
C GLN A 279 -6.38 17.53 -19.06
N GLU A 280 -5.32 17.87 -18.32
CA GLU A 280 -4.02 18.19 -18.92
C GLU A 280 -3.23 16.96 -19.36
N TYR A 281 -3.49 15.81 -18.72
CA TYR A 281 -2.78 14.56 -18.97
C TYR A 281 -3.61 13.35 -18.57
N LEU A 282 -3.13 12.18 -19.00
CA LEU A 282 -3.65 10.88 -18.65
C LEU A 282 -2.56 10.09 -17.91
N ILE A 283 -3.01 9.20 -17.03
CA ILE A 283 -2.18 8.12 -16.49
C ILE A 283 -2.57 6.82 -17.19
N PHE A 284 -1.62 5.91 -17.42
CA PHE A 284 -1.86 4.62 -18.06
C PHE A 284 -0.86 3.58 -17.55
N THR A 285 -1.10 2.33 -17.91
CA THR A 285 -0.25 1.18 -17.55
C THR A 285 0.53 0.69 -18.76
N THR A 286 1.82 0.37 -18.64
CA THR A 286 2.59 -0.22 -19.75
C THR A 286 3.62 -1.25 -19.29
N ASN A 287 3.89 -2.25 -20.15
CA ASN A 287 4.91 -3.28 -19.90
C ASN A 287 6.28 -2.99 -20.55
N ARG A 288 6.58 -1.70 -20.79
CA ARG A 288 7.79 -1.22 -21.47
C ARG A 288 9.10 -1.82 -20.93
N HIS A 289 9.13 -2.23 -19.66
CA HIS A 289 10.32 -2.78 -18.98
C HIS A 289 10.33 -4.30 -18.82
N GLY A 290 9.39 -5.00 -19.43
CA GLY A 290 9.38 -6.46 -19.44
C GLY A 290 7.98 -7.02 -19.52
N PHE A 291 7.83 -8.18 -20.17
CA PHE A 291 6.53 -8.77 -20.48
C PHE A 291 5.63 -8.97 -19.24
N ALA A 292 6.21 -9.29 -18.08
CA ALA A 292 5.51 -9.47 -16.81
C ALA A 292 5.63 -8.27 -15.85
N ASN A 293 6.26 -7.17 -16.29
CA ASN A 293 6.50 -5.98 -15.47
C ASN A 293 5.66 -4.81 -16.01
N PHE A 294 4.51 -4.55 -15.40
CA PHE A 294 3.61 -3.46 -15.75
C PHE A 294 3.76 -2.32 -14.74
N GLU A 295 3.89 -1.10 -15.25
CA GLU A 295 4.13 0.10 -14.46
C GLU A 295 3.25 1.26 -14.93
N LEU A 296 3.08 2.25 -14.05
CA LEU A 296 2.29 3.44 -14.30
C LEU A 296 3.10 4.51 -15.03
N TYR A 297 2.48 5.18 -16.00
CA TYR A 297 3.05 6.23 -16.82
C TYR A 297 2.06 7.37 -17.04
N LEU A 298 2.59 8.58 -17.25
CA LEU A 298 1.81 9.75 -17.68
C LEU A 298 2.04 10.05 -19.15
N VAL A 299 1.03 10.60 -19.81
CA VAL A 299 1.13 11.19 -21.15
C VAL A 299 0.32 12.49 -21.20
N ASP A 300 0.85 13.51 -21.87
CA ASP A 300 0.13 14.77 -22.11
C ASP A 300 -1.16 14.50 -22.91
N ALA A 301 -2.26 15.15 -22.54
CA ALA A 301 -3.56 14.91 -23.16
C ALA A 301 -3.62 15.31 -24.65
N GLN A 302 -2.66 16.11 -25.12
CA GLN A 302 -2.51 16.46 -26.53
C GLN A 302 -1.47 15.58 -27.25
N GLY A 303 -0.85 14.63 -26.56
CA GLY A 303 0.19 13.73 -27.08
C GLY A 303 1.54 14.43 -27.29
N ARG A 304 1.83 15.50 -26.52
CA ARG A 304 3.11 16.21 -26.60
C ARG A 304 4.15 15.54 -25.71
N GLY A 305 5.41 15.52 -26.19
CA GLY A 305 6.54 14.98 -25.44
C GLY A 305 6.48 13.48 -25.21
N GLU A 306 7.52 12.96 -24.56
CA GLU A 306 7.59 11.54 -24.20
C GLU A 306 6.77 11.22 -22.95
N PRO A 307 6.17 10.02 -22.84
CA PRO A 307 5.54 9.56 -21.61
C PRO A 307 6.49 9.50 -20.42
N VAL A 308 6.00 9.90 -19.25
CA VAL A 308 6.77 9.98 -18.00
C VAL A 308 6.47 8.77 -17.12
N ARG A 309 7.50 8.03 -16.70
CA ARG A 309 7.37 6.88 -15.80
C ARG A 309 7.00 7.35 -14.38
N VAL A 310 6.03 6.69 -13.74
CA VAL A 310 5.52 7.04 -12.40
C VAL A 310 5.93 6.00 -11.36
N SER A 311 5.73 4.71 -11.63
CA SER A 311 6.07 3.63 -10.70
C SER A 311 7.21 2.76 -11.21
N SER A 312 7.84 2.03 -10.28
CA SER A 312 8.98 1.14 -10.58
C SER A 312 8.98 -0.15 -9.76
N THR A 313 7.85 -0.46 -9.13
CA THR A 313 7.72 -1.67 -8.32
C THR A 313 7.72 -2.90 -9.24
N PRO A 314 8.61 -3.88 -9.04
CA PRO A 314 8.62 -5.09 -9.86
C PRO A 314 7.28 -5.83 -9.79
N GLY A 315 6.76 -6.24 -10.95
CA GLY A 315 5.52 -7.02 -11.05
C GLY A 315 4.43 -6.25 -11.76
N PHE A 316 3.31 -6.03 -11.08
CA PHE A 316 2.14 -5.38 -11.67
C PHE A 316 1.77 -4.17 -10.84
N ASP A 317 1.87 -2.99 -11.43
CA ASP A 317 1.15 -1.79 -11.07
C ASP A 317 0.29 -1.38 -12.27
N GLY A 318 -1.02 -1.34 -12.12
CA GLY A 318 -1.89 -0.99 -13.22
C GLY A 318 -3.31 -0.64 -12.79
N LEU A 319 -4.17 -0.40 -13.78
CA LEU A 319 -5.57 -0.01 -13.56
C LEU A 319 -5.70 1.27 -12.69
N PRO A 320 -4.98 2.36 -13.05
CA PRO A 320 -4.97 3.58 -12.26
C PRO A 320 -6.31 4.35 -12.35
N CYS A 321 -6.71 4.99 -11.26
CA CYS A 321 -7.85 5.89 -11.19
C CYS A 321 -7.55 7.05 -10.23
N PHE A 322 -7.66 8.29 -10.68
CA PHE A 322 -7.52 9.46 -9.81
C PHE A 322 -8.75 9.64 -8.92
N THR A 323 -8.56 10.18 -7.72
CA THR A 323 -9.68 10.72 -6.94
C THR A 323 -10.30 11.91 -7.69
N PRO A 324 -11.61 12.18 -7.53
CA PRO A 324 -12.28 13.25 -8.27
C PRO A 324 -11.72 14.65 -8.04
N ASP A 325 -11.11 14.88 -6.86
CA ASP A 325 -10.43 16.13 -6.52
C ASP A 325 -9.01 16.25 -7.11
N GLY A 326 -8.50 15.18 -7.74
CA GLY A 326 -7.18 15.11 -8.35
C GLY A 326 -6.02 15.03 -7.34
N THR A 327 -6.29 14.86 -6.05
CA THR A 327 -5.25 14.87 -5.00
C THR A 327 -4.78 13.49 -4.59
N GLY A 328 -5.40 12.43 -5.11
CA GLY A 328 -5.06 11.04 -4.84
C GLY A 328 -5.13 10.15 -6.07
N LEU A 329 -4.51 8.98 -5.98
CA LEU A 329 -4.49 7.95 -7.01
C LEU A 329 -4.77 6.59 -6.36
N ALA A 330 -5.70 5.83 -6.94
CA ALA A 330 -5.87 4.40 -6.71
C ALA A 330 -5.27 3.60 -7.86
N TRP A 331 -4.71 2.43 -7.57
CA TRP A 331 -4.26 1.48 -8.59
C TRP A 331 -4.22 0.06 -8.03
N THR A 332 -4.25 -0.94 -8.91
CA THR A 332 -4.03 -2.34 -8.53
C THR A 332 -2.54 -2.63 -8.52
N SER A 333 -2.05 -3.27 -7.45
CA SER A 333 -0.66 -3.70 -7.35
C SER A 333 -0.50 -5.08 -6.75
N ASN A 334 0.52 -5.83 -7.18
CA ASN A 334 0.97 -7.06 -6.54
C ASN A 334 2.15 -6.85 -5.56
N ARG A 335 2.34 -5.62 -5.08
CA ARG A 335 3.33 -5.27 -4.04
C ARG A 335 3.03 -5.80 -2.64
N THR A 336 2.05 -6.70 -2.52
CA THR A 336 1.69 -7.41 -1.30
C THR A 336 2.76 -8.46 -0.96
N ALA A 337 2.84 -8.86 0.32
CA ALA A 337 3.83 -9.84 0.77
C ALA A 337 3.66 -11.23 0.11
N ASP A 338 2.42 -11.59 -0.25
CA ASP A 338 2.06 -12.84 -0.93
C ASP A 338 1.94 -12.68 -2.45
N GLN A 339 2.25 -11.49 -2.99
CA GLN A 339 2.14 -11.12 -4.40
C GLN A 339 0.71 -11.22 -4.98
N SER A 340 -0.31 -11.25 -4.13
CA SER A 340 -1.70 -11.10 -4.56
C SER A 340 -1.96 -9.68 -5.09
N SER A 341 -2.71 -9.56 -6.18
CA SER A 341 -3.14 -8.27 -6.70
C SER A 341 -4.19 -7.66 -5.77
N GLN A 342 -3.92 -6.46 -5.27
CA GLN A 342 -4.80 -5.72 -4.37
C GLN A 342 -4.83 -4.25 -4.76
N ILE A 343 -5.84 -3.52 -4.32
CA ILE A 343 -5.99 -2.09 -4.59
C ILE A 343 -5.14 -1.31 -3.58
N PHE A 344 -4.38 -0.36 -4.07
CA PHE A 344 -3.60 0.61 -3.31
C PHE A 344 -4.11 2.02 -3.59
N VAL A 345 -3.91 2.91 -2.64
CA VAL A 345 -4.19 4.34 -2.77
C VAL A 345 -3.02 5.16 -2.25
N ALA A 346 -2.80 6.33 -2.82
CA ALA A 346 -1.77 7.28 -2.42
C ALA A 346 -2.23 8.71 -2.62
N ARG A 347 -1.58 9.65 -1.95
CA ARG A 347 -1.60 11.07 -2.33
C ARG A 347 -0.85 11.27 -3.64
N TRP A 348 -1.46 12.03 -4.52
CA TRP A 348 -0.94 12.38 -5.83
C TRP A 348 -0.34 13.79 -5.85
N ASN A 349 0.87 13.91 -6.34
CA ASN A 349 1.53 15.20 -6.52
C ASN A 349 1.29 15.75 -7.94
N HIS A 350 0.15 16.43 -8.11
CA HIS A 350 -0.24 17.02 -9.38
C HIS A 350 0.81 17.99 -9.97
N ALA A 351 1.40 18.85 -9.14
CA ALA A 351 2.38 19.84 -9.58
C ALA A 351 3.64 19.19 -10.14
N ALA A 352 4.14 18.13 -9.48
CA ALA A 352 5.30 17.38 -9.96
C ALA A 352 5.01 16.64 -11.28
N ALA A 353 3.80 16.11 -11.45
CA ALA A 353 3.36 15.49 -12.70
C ALA A 353 3.38 16.49 -13.87
N GLN A 354 2.81 17.68 -13.68
CA GLN A 354 2.81 18.74 -14.69
C GLN A 354 4.23 19.21 -15.04
N GLU A 355 5.08 19.39 -14.03
CA GLU A 355 6.48 19.76 -14.23
C GLU A 355 7.23 18.69 -15.05
N ALA A 356 7.06 17.42 -14.69
CA ALA A 356 7.71 16.32 -15.39
C ALA A 356 7.29 16.24 -16.86
N LEU A 357 5.99 16.38 -17.16
CA LEU A 357 5.49 16.39 -18.53
C LEU A 357 5.99 17.60 -19.32
N ARG A 358 5.96 18.81 -18.73
CA ARG A 358 6.51 20.01 -19.39
C ARG A 358 8.00 19.87 -19.72
N ALA A 359 8.77 19.20 -18.88
CA ALA A 359 10.17 18.92 -19.13
C ALA A 359 10.39 18.03 -20.37
N THR A 360 9.45 17.12 -20.69
CA THR A 360 9.57 16.29 -21.90
C THR A 360 9.25 17.05 -23.19
N PHE A 361 8.56 18.18 -23.10
CA PHE A 361 8.34 19.07 -24.26
C PHE A 361 9.64 19.75 -24.69
N ALA A 362 10.53 20.06 -23.73
CA ALA A 362 11.79 20.75 -23.98
C ALA A 362 12.83 19.91 -24.74
N SER A 363 12.70 18.58 -24.76
CA SER A 363 13.49 17.70 -25.63
C SER A 363 12.98 17.65 -27.08
N ALA A 364 11.79 18.20 -27.35
CA ALA A 364 11.20 18.28 -28.68
C ALA A 364 11.24 19.74 -29.19
N ARG A 365 12.39 20.07 -29.80
CA ARG A 365 12.74 21.34 -30.50
C ARG A 365 13.05 22.55 -29.61
N ALA A 366 14.31 22.97 -29.72
CA ALA A 366 14.77 24.32 -29.45
C ALA A 366 14.24 25.28 -30.53
N ASP A 367 13.48 26.29 -30.09
CA ASP A 367 13.32 27.66 -30.62
C ASP A 367 11.90 28.16 -30.32
N ASP A 368 11.70 28.85 -29.18
CA ASP A 368 11.41 30.30 -29.13
C ASP A 368 11.25 30.77 -27.66
N ARG A 369 11.59 32.04 -27.39
CA ARG A 369 11.83 32.62 -26.07
C ARG A 369 10.59 33.29 -25.42
N ARG A 370 10.47 33.02 -24.10
CA ARG A 370 10.30 33.95 -22.94
C ARG A 370 8.99 34.75 -22.72
N LEU A 371 8.67 34.86 -21.41
CA LEU A 371 7.66 35.65 -20.66
C LEU A 371 6.46 34.77 -20.22
N VAL A 372 6.10 34.60 -18.94
CA VAL A 372 5.86 35.60 -17.86
C VAL A 372 5.98 34.92 -16.47
N GLU A 373 6.50 35.66 -15.47
CA GLU A 373 6.44 35.37 -14.03
C GLU A 373 5.58 36.42 -13.28
N GLU A 374 5.03 35.96 -12.13
CA GLU A 374 4.53 36.66 -10.93
C GLU A 374 3.11 37.28 -10.83
N SER A 375 2.38 36.84 -9.78
CA SER A 375 1.56 37.58 -8.77
C SER A 375 0.39 36.68 -8.29
N GLU A 376 -0.07 36.52 -7.03
CA GLU A 376 0.25 37.05 -5.70
C GLU A 376 -0.21 36.04 -4.59
N ARG A 377 0.30 36.24 -3.37
CA ARG A 377 -0.22 35.76 -2.08
C ARG A 377 -1.36 36.66 -1.56
N LEU A 378 -2.12 36.20 -0.54
CA LEU A 378 -2.49 36.85 0.75
C LEU A 378 -3.55 35.97 1.50
N ARG A 379 -3.27 35.35 2.70
CA ARG A 379 -3.56 35.72 4.13
C ARG A 379 -5.04 35.49 4.60
N PHE A 380 -5.47 35.07 5.82
CA PHE A 380 -4.97 34.86 7.22
C PHE A 380 -6.03 34.09 8.09
N LEU A 381 -5.67 33.51 9.27
CA LEU A 381 -6.26 33.80 10.62
C LEU A 381 -5.59 33.04 11.79
N GLU A 382 -5.50 33.68 12.95
CA GLU A 382 -4.84 33.30 14.23
C GLU A 382 -5.81 33.61 15.40
N LEU A 383 -5.84 32.83 16.51
CA LEU A 383 -6.49 33.22 17.79
C LEU A 383 -5.90 32.52 19.07
N ALA A 384 -5.35 33.35 20.00
CA ALA A 384 -5.36 33.41 21.50
C ALA A 384 -4.82 32.29 22.48
N PRO A 385 -4.36 32.64 23.72
CA PRO A 385 -3.12 32.09 24.34
C PRO A 385 -3.23 31.10 25.53
N LEU A 386 -2.17 30.28 25.64
CA LEU A 386 -1.90 29.12 26.52
C LEU A 386 -1.52 29.43 28.00
N ASP A 387 -1.48 30.70 28.40
CA ASP A 387 -0.74 31.12 29.60
C ASP A 387 -1.44 30.81 30.94
N GLU A 388 -2.76 30.65 30.96
CA GLU A 388 -3.49 30.23 32.17
C GLU A 388 -3.30 28.73 32.50
N ALA A 389 -3.08 27.88 31.50
CA ALA A 389 -2.88 26.45 31.71
C ALA A 389 -1.48 26.14 32.26
N ARG A 390 -0.46 26.90 31.83
CA ARG A 390 0.91 26.82 32.37
C ARG A 390 0.98 27.21 33.86
N GLY A 391 0.15 28.17 34.29
CA GLY A 391 0.16 28.70 35.67
C GLY A 391 -0.29 27.69 36.75
N LEU A 392 -1.09 26.68 36.38
CA LEU A 392 -1.53 25.61 37.29
C LEU A 392 -0.49 24.47 37.40
N LEU A 393 0.30 24.23 36.34
CA LEU A 393 1.30 23.15 36.27
C LEU A 393 2.57 23.43 37.09
N LEU A 394 2.92 24.71 37.31
CA LEU A 394 4.12 25.10 38.05
C LEU A 394 3.98 25.03 39.59
N ARG A 395 2.78 24.80 40.14
CA ARG A 395 2.55 24.74 41.60
C ARG A 395 2.54 23.32 42.18
N ALA A 396 2.68 22.29 41.34
CA ALA A 396 2.61 20.88 41.77
C ALA A 396 3.99 20.28 42.17
N THR A 397 5.08 21.05 42.10
CA THR A 397 6.45 20.55 42.30
C THR A 397 7.06 20.85 43.67
N GLU A 398 6.30 21.36 44.64
CA GLU A 398 6.81 21.57 46.00
C GLU A 398 6.35 20.42 46.93
N GLY A 399 7.14 19.33 46.96
CA GLY A 399 7.28 18.51 48.17
C GLY A 399 6.53 17.18 48.29
N THR A 400 5.94 16.62 47.23
CA THR A 400 5.31 15.27 47.28
C THR A 400 5.86 14.40 46.14
N PRO A 401 6.05 13.06 46.29
CA PRO A 401 6.40 12.16 45.17
C PRO A 401 5.24 12.14 44.17
N ALA A 402 5.17 13.16 43.32
CA ALA A 402 3.92 13.58 42.72
C ALA A 402 3.67 12.85 41.41
N LEU A 403 2.88 11.78 41.50
CA LEU A 403 1.85 11.55 40.49
C LEU A 403 1.06 12.86 40.34
N ALA A 404 1.17 13.51 39.18
CA ALA A 404 0.32 14.64 38.84
C ALA A 404 -0.74 14.16 37.84
N ALA A 405 -1.99 13.99 38.30
CA ALA A 405 -3.12 13.82 37.39
C ALA A 405 -3.37 15.16 36.70
N VAL A 406 -3.18 15.21 35.38
CA VAL A 406 -3.27 16.46 34.59
C VAL A 406 -4.71 16.73 34.14
N GLY A 407 -5.55 15.69 34.09
CA GLY A 407 -6.96 15.84 33.79
C GLY A 407 -7.73 14.52 33.71
N ARG A 408 -9.05 14.61 33.81
CA ARG A 408 -10.01 13.51 33.61
C ARG A 408 -11.08 13.96 32.62
N LEU A 409 -11.29 13.18 31.57
CA LEU A 409 -12.43 13.32 30.65
C LEU A 409 -13.49 12.28 31.04
N THR A 410 -14.62 12.75 31.56
CA THR A 410 -15.72 11.85 31.98
C THR A 410 -16.47 11.29 30.79
N ALA A 411 -16.85 10.01 30.81
CA ALA A 411 -17.79 9.46 29.86
C ALA A 411 -19.16 10.13 30.01
N GLY A 412 -19.83 10.37 28.88
CA GLY A 412 -21.23 10.79 28.88
C GLY A 412 -22.13 9.62 29.27
N ALA A 413 -23.41 9.87 29.53
CA ALA A 413 -24.35 8.79 29.83
C ALA A 413 -24.48 7.81 28.63
N PRO A 414 -24.46 6.48 28.87
CA PRO A 414 -24.27 5.81 30.16
C PRO A 414 -22.78 5.70 30.55
N GLN A 415 -22.40 6.34 31.66
CA GLN A 415 -21.04 6.25 32.23
C GLN A 415 -20.86 4.90 32.92
N ARG A 416 -19.78 4.18 32.58
CA ARG A 416 -19.39 2.94 33.26
C ARG A 416 -18.20 3.18 34.19
N SER A 417 -18.17 2.47 35.32
CA SER A 417 -16.94 2.38 36.13
C SER A 417 -15.85 1.76 35.26
N HIS A 418 -14.58 2.14 35.50
CA HIS A 418 -13.34 1.64 34.88
C HIS A 418 -12.64 2.56 33.85
N PRO A 419 -11.84 3.54 34.28
CA PRO A 419 -11.16 4.47 33.36
C PRO A 419 -10.03 3.83 32.54
N VAL A 420 -9.78 4.39 31.35
CA VAL A 420 -8.56 4.22 30.56
C VAL A 420 -7.54 5.27 31.00
N TRP A 421 -6.31 4.82 31.26
CA TRP A 421 -5.23 5.70 31.69
C TRP A 421 -4.19 5.91 30.58
N ILE A 422 -3.76 7.16 30.40
CA ILE A 422 -2.62 7.53 29.57
C ILE A 422 -1.54 8.14 30.46
N GLY A 423 -0.36 7.53 30.48
CA GLY A 423 0.79 8.00 31.25
C GLY A 423 1.88 8.60 30.38
N ALA A 424 2.50 9.70 30.82
CA ALA A 424 3.73 10.23 30.22
C ALA A 424 4.76 10.60 31.29
N ARG A 425 6.03 10.70 30.89
CA ARG A 425 7.14 11.02 31.80
C ARG A 425 7.32 12.54 31.97
N LEU A 426 7.37 13.01 33.21
CA LEU A 426 7.73 14.38 33.55
C LEU A 426 9.23 14.62 33.33
N ALA A 427 9.58 15.80 32.81
CA ALA A 427 10.98 16.21 32.64
C ALA A 427 11.68 16.35 34.01
N LYS A 428 12.97 16.01 34.08
CA LYS A 428 13.80 16.19 35.29
C LYS A 428 14.02 17.67 35.65
N ASP A 429 13.87 18.58 34.68
CA ASP A 429 14.03 20.01 34.85
C ASP A 429 12.73 20.72 34.44
N ALA A 430 12.15 21.50 35.36
CA ALA A 430 10.92 22.24 35.14
C ALA A 430 11.06 23.35 34.07
N ALA A 431 12.29 23.69 33.66
CA ALA A 431 12.57 24.67 32.62
C ALA A 431 12.44 24.13 31.18
N GLN A 432 12.33 22.81 30.97
CA GLN A 432 12.24 22.20 29.64
C GLN A 432 11.12 21.12 29.58
N SER A 433 10.24 21.19 28.58
CA SER A 433 9.24 20.14 28.33
C SER A 433 9.88 18.93 27.67
N SER A 434 9.70 17.73 28.24
CA SER A 434 10.02 16.47 27.56
C SER A 434 9.06 16.24 26.39
N LEU A 435 9.49 15.49 25.37
CA LEU A 435 8.65 15.17 24.20
C LEU A 435 7.38 14.45 24.67
N SER A 436 7.52 13.51 25.60
CA SER A 436 6.39 12.76 26.18
C SER A 436 5.37 13.68 26.88
N HIS A 437 5.84 14.74 27.56
CA HIS A 437 5.00 15.72 28.25
C HIS A 437 4.25 16.62 27.25
N ASP A 438 4.93 17.19 26.25
CA ASP A 438 4.30 18.01 25.20
C ASP A 438 3.19 17.23 24.47
N LEU A 439 3.46 15.97 24.14
CA LEU A 439 2.50 15.11 23.44
C LEU A 439 1.27 14.79 24.28
N LEU A 440 1.42 14.55 25.58
CA LEU A 440 0.30 14.32 26.48
C LEU A 440 -0.62 15.54 26.54
N LEU A 441 -0.06 16.75 26.62
CA LEU A 441 -0.84 17.99 26.65
C LEU A 441 -1.61 18.21 25.34
N ARG A 442 -0.94 18.04 24.19
CA ARG A 442 -1.60 18.15 22.88
C ARG A 442 -2.71 17.11 22.69
N ALA A 443 -2.52 15.88 23.19
CA ALA A 443 -3.55 14.84 23.16
C ALA A 443 -4.78 15.22 24.02
N VAL A 444 -4.55 15.83 25.19
CA VAL A 444 -5.62 16.37 26.06
C VAL A 444 -6.42 17.46 25.33
N GLU A 445 -5.74 18.40 24.68
CA GLU A 445 -6.37 19.50 23.94
C GLU A 445 -7.24 19.00 22.79
N LEU A 446 -6.74 18.03 22.02
CA LEU A 446 -7.49 17.42 20.92
C LEU A 446 -8.79 16.75 21.41
N LEU A 447 -8.72 15.99 22.51
CA LEU A 447 -9.90 15.34 23.06
C LEU A 447 -10.89 16.35 23.67
N ARG A 448 -10.41 17.44 24.28
CA ARG A 448 -11.26 18.55 24.75
C ARG A 448 -11.98 19.24 23.59
N ALA A 449 -11.29 19.54 22.50
CA ALA A 449 -11.87 20.17 21.31
C ALA A 449 -12.95 19.28 20.65
N GLN A 450 -12.73 17.96 20.61
CA GLN A 450 -13.72 17.00 20.13
C GLN A 450 -14.97 16.94 21.04
N ARG A 451 -14.80 17.07 22.36
CA ARG A 451 -15.92 17.14 23.30
C ARG A 451 -16.74 18.42 23.12
N ALA A 452 -16.08 19.56 23.00
CA ALA A 452 -16.73 20.85 22.81
C ALA A 452 -17.57 20.91 21.51
N SER A 453 -17.19 20.13 20.50
CA SER A 453 -17.91 20.02 19.22
C SER A 453 -18.94 18.87 19.16
N ALA A 454 -19.26 18.23 20.29
CA ALA A 454 -20.15 17.07 20.39
C ALA A 454 -19.73 15.84 19.52
N LYS A 455 -18.47 15.80 19.07
CA LYS A 455 -17.91 14.71 18.25
C LYS A 455 -17.22 13.62 19.08
N LEU A 456 -17.11 13.81 20.41
CA LEU A 456 -16.51 12.84 21.34
C LEU A 456 -17.58 11.99 22.03
N ALA A 457 -17.60 10.70 21.72
CA ALA A 457 -18.34 9.67 22.45
C ALA A 457 -17.36 8.77 23.20
N LEU A 458 -17.60 8.56 24.50
CA LEU A 458 -16.81 7.72 25.40
C LEU A 458 -17.77 6.87 26.26
N ASP A 459 -17.42 5.60 26.46
CA ASP A 459 -18.14 4.67 27.36
C ASP A 459 -17.42 4.53 28.72
N PHE A 460 -16.10 4.80 28.74
CA PHE A 460 -15.23 4.82 29.91
C PHE A 460 -14.51 6.17 30.03
N ASP A 461 -14.19 6.58 31.25
CA ASP A 461 -13.44 7.81 31.49
C ASP A 461 -12.00 7.70 30.96
N VAL A 462 -11.41 8.80 30.51
CA VAL A 462 -9.99 8.87 30.16
C VAL A 462 -9.25 9.74 31.17
N VAL A 463 -8.22 9.19 31.81
CA VAL A 463 -7.41 9.88 32.83
C VAL A 463 -5.98 10.04 32.34
N PHE A 464 -5.45 11.26 32.45
CA PHE A 464 -4.10 11.61 32.00
C PHE A 464 -3.19 11.81 33.21
N ALA A 465 -2.07 11.09 33.23
CA ALA A 465 -1.12 11.08 34.33
C ALA A 465 0.29 11.46 33.86
N LEU A 466 0.97 12.28 34.67
CA LEU A 466 2.40 12.52 34.55
C LEU A 466 3.14 11.77 35.67
N TRP A 467 4.17 11.03 35.29
CA TRP A 467 5.00 10.23 36.18
C TRP A 467 6.40 10.84 36.33
N SER A 468 6.88 10.98 37.56
CA SER A 468 8.27 11.38 37.82
C SER A 468 9.20 10.16 37.87
N ALA A 469 10.50 10.37 37.67
CA ALA A 469 11.49 9.29 37.78
C ALA A 469 11.53 8.63 39.17
N GLU A 470 11.09 9.33 40.22
CA GLU A 470 10.99 8.80 41.59
C GLU A 470 9.81 7.82 41.73
N THR A 471 8.77 7.98 40.91
CA THR A 471 7.60 7.09 40.88
C THR A 471 7.84 5.76 40.13
N GLU A 472 8.93 5.62 39.35
CA GLU A 472 9.31 4.33 38.72
C GLU A 472 9.61 3.23 39.76
N LYS A 473 9.92 3.63 41.01
CA LYS A 473 10.27 2.72 42.12
C LYS A 473 9.05 2.30 42.96
N VAL A 474 7.87 2.84 42.68
CA VAL A 474 6.63 2.62 43.42
C VAL A 474 5.60 2.00 42.47
N ASP A 475 4.79 1.05 42.94
CA ASP A 475 3.70 0.51 42.12
C ASP A 475 2.71 1.62 41.74
N PRO A 476 2.60 1.99 40.45
CA PRO A 476 1.72 3.07 40.00
C PRO A 476 0.25 2.85 40.38
N ARG A 477 -0.17 1.60 40.55
CA ARG A 477 -1.54 1.20 40.93
C ARG A 477 -1.90 1.60 42.35
N ALA A 478 -0.92 1.62 43.25
CA ALA A 478 -1.10 2.06 44.64
C ALA A 478 -1.29 3.58 44.74
N LEU A 479 -0.77 4.34 43.77
CA LEU A 479 -0.88 5.80 43.71
C LEU A 479 -2.23 6.27 43.12
N ILE A 480 -2.90 5.45 42.32
CA ILE A 480 -4.13 5.81 41.58
C ILE A 480 -5.43 5.20 42.14
N GLY A 481 -5.37 4.36 43.17
CA GLY A 481 -6.56 3.71 43.77
C GLY A 481 -7.21 2.67 42.86
N ALA A 482 -6.45 1.64 42.48
CA ALA A 482 -6.68 0.78 41.32
C ALA A 482 -7.70 -0.37 41.47
N ASP A 483 -8.98 -0.07 41.76
CA ASP A 483 -10.04 -1.02 41.44
C ASP A 483 -10.62 -0.74 40.04
N GLY A 484 -10.33 -1.67 39.13
CA GLY A 484 -10.89 -1.77 37.79
C GLY A 484 -10.43 -0.68 36.81
N ILE A 485 -9.22 -0.84 36.29
CA ILE A 485 -8.69 -0.06 35.16
C ILE A 485 -9.04 -0.78 33.86
N ALA A 486 -9.56 -0.05 32.87
CA ALA A 486 -9.96 -0.64 31.59
C ALA A 486 -8.77 -0.92 30.66
N ALA A 487 -7.77 -0.04 30.66
CA ALA A 487 -6.52 -0.18 29.91
C ALA A 487 -5.49 0.88 30.34
N TYR A 488 -4.22 0.62 30.05
CA TYR A 488 -3.10 1.56 30.23
C TYR A 488 -2.33 1.79 28.92
N ILE A 489 -2.13 3.06 28.57
CA ILE A 489 -1.33 3.50 27.42
C ILE A 489 -0.11 4.27 27.97
N ASP A 490 1.09 3.80 27.64
CA ASP A 490 2.34 4.40 28.12
C ASP A 490 3.04 5.18 27.01
N LEU A 491 3.26 6.48 27.26
CA LEU A 491 3.98 7.40 26.38
C LEU A 491 5.41 7.68 26.87
N SER A 492 5.83 7.08 27.98
CA SER A 492 7.12 7.42 28.62
C SER A 492 8.36 6.97 27.84
N GLY A 493 8.22 6.02 26.90
CA GLY A 493 9.29 5.49 26.07
C GLY A 493 9.63 6.32 24.82
N LEU A 494 9.00 7.50 24.65
CA LEU A 494 9.10 8.31 23.43
C LEU A 494 10.36 9.17 23.35
N GLU A 495 11.13 9.28 24.43
CA GLU A 495 12.37 10.04 24.43
C GLU A 495 13.36 9.44 23.42
N GLY A 496 13.79 10.26 22.44
CA GLY A 496 14.67 9.81 21.34
C GLY A 496 13.93 9.37 20.07
N TRP A 497 12.60 9.49 20.00
CA TRP A 497 11.86 9.24 18.76
C TRP A 497 12.15 10.31 17.71
N SER A 498 12.60 9.89 16.53
CA SER A 498 13.03 10.75 15.41
C SER A 498 11.89 11.26 14.51
N GLY A 499 10.67 10.77 14.68
CA GLY A 499 9.54 11.08 13.81
C GLY A 499 9.32 10.09 12.64
N SER A 500 10.20 9.09 12.47
CA SER A 500 10.17 8.19 11.30
C SER A 500 9.41 6.88 11.52
N GLU A 501 9.67 6.16 12.61
CA GLU A 501 9.02 4.87 12.92
C GLU A 501 8.79 4.76 14.43
N LEU A 502 7.59 4.35 14.85
CA LEU A 502 7.18 4.26 16.26
C LEU A 502 7.03 2.80 16.68
N ALA A 503 7.71 2.38 17.74
CA ALA A 503 7.52 1.06 18.32
C ALA A 503 6.24 1.01 19.15
N LEU A 504 5.45 -0.04 18.96
CA LEU A 504 4.31 -0.40 19.80
C LEU A 504 4.59 -1.73 20.47
N LEU A 505 4.71 -1.73 21.81
CA LEU A 505 5.01 -2.91 22.61
C LEU A 505 3.79 -3.31 23.43
N GLY A 506 3.42 -4.59 23.40
CA GLY A 506 2.34 -5.15 24.21
C GLY A 506 1.01 -5.30 23.49
N LEU A 507 0.99 -5.38 22.15
CA LEU A 507 -0.26 -5.67 21.43
C LEU A 507 -0.89 -7.01 21.83
N GLY A 508 -0.08 -7.99 22.26
CA GLY A 508 -0.55 -9.29 22.72
C GLY A 508 -1.25 -9.26 24.08
N THR A 509 -1.19 -8.15 24.82
CA THR A 509 -1.88 -8.00 26.11
C THR A 509 -3.39 -7.87 25.96
N SER A 510 -3.91 -7.58 24.76
CA SER A 510 -5.34 -7.60 24.46
C SER A 510 -5.60 -7.77 22.97
N PRO A 511 -6.55 -8.63 22.56
CA PRO A 511 -6.97 -8.73 21.16
C PRO A 511 -7.58 -7.41 20.64
N GLY A 512 -8.07 -6.53 21.53
CA GLY A 512 -8.63 -5.25 21.14
C GLY A 512 -7.58 -4.18 20.78
N TRP A 513 -6.30 -4.37 21.14
CA TRP A 513 -5.27 -3.38 20.82
C TRP A 513 -5.04 -3.22 19.33
N LYS A 514 -5.12 -4.31 18.55
CA LYS A 514 -4.94 -4.26 17.10
C LYS A 514 -5.99 -3.35 16.44
N SER A 515 -7.27 -3.54 16.78
CA SER A 515 -8.36 -2.68 16.32
C SER A 515 -8.25 -1.23 16.84
N ALA A 516 -7.84 -1.05 18.11
CA ALA A 516 -7.70 0.29 18.68
C ALA A 516 -6.57 1.09 18.02
N VAL A 517 -5.41 0.44 17.77
CA VAL A 517 -4.28 1.02 17.04
C VAL A 517 -4.65 1.32 15.60
N GLU A 518 -5.35 0.42 14.93
CA GLU A 518 -5.82 0.61 13.55
C GLU A 518 -6.75 1.82 13.42
N LYS A 519 -7.79 1.89 14.27
CA LYS A 519 -8.71 3.03 14.33
C LYS A 519 -7.99 4.35 14.64
N ALA A 520 -7.00 4.30 15.53
CA ALA A 520 -6.25 5.48 15.93
C ALA A 520 -5.25 5.96 14.88
N ASN A 521 -4.62 5.03 14.16
CA ASN A 521 -3.58 5.36 13.19
C ASN A 521 -4.14 5.64 11.79
N SER A 522 -5.31 5.08 11.45
CA SER A 522 -5.97 5.29 10.15
C SER A 522 -6.04 6.78 9.72
N PRO A 523 -6.47 7.74 10.57
CA PRO A 523 -6.49 9.16 10.21
C PRO A 523 -5.18 9.92 10.50
N VAL A 524 -4.13 9.25 10.99
CA VAL A 524 -2.87 9.88 11.44
C VAL A 524 -1.68 9.49 10.57
N GLY A 525 -1.58 8.23 10.16
CA GLY A 525 -0.53 7.73 9.27
C GLY A 525 0.87 7.70 9.88
N LEU A 526 1.03 7.25 11.14
CA LEU A 526 2.36 6.95 11.69
C LEU A 526 2.86 5.61 11.13
N ALA A 527 4.16 5.51 10.83
CA ALA A 527 4.79 4.22 10.60
C ALA A 527 4.97 3.51 11.93
N LEU A 528 4.38 2.32 12.07
CA LEU A 528 4.31 1.57 13.33
C LEU A 528 5.07 0.26 13.23
N ARG A 529 5.95 -0.01 14.19
CA ARG A 529 6.54 -1.33 14.43
C ARG A 529 5.85 -2.00 15.61
N ALA A 530 4.89 -2.86 15.31
CA ALA A 530 4.10 -3.56 16.32
C ALA A 530 4.81 -4.82 16.83
N GLN A 531 4.79 -5.04 18.15
CA GLN A 531 5.26 -6.26 18.80
C GLN A 531 4.20 -6.76 19.78
N ASP A 532 3.88 -8.05 19.71
CA ASP A 532 2.89 -8.66 20.60
C ASP A 532 3.41 -8.77 22.05
N ALA A 533 4.72 -8.89 22.25
CA ALA A 533 5.32 -9.03 23.57
C ALA A 533 5.12 -7.77 24.44
N PRO A 534 4.71 -7.91 25.72
CA PRO A 534 4.55 -6.78 26.63
C PRO A 534 5.89 -6.17 27.05
N PRO A 535 5.91 -4.88 27.43
CA PRO A 535 7.08 -4.25 28.02
C PRO A 535 7.43 -4.91 29.37
N THR A 536 8.71 -5.23 29.58
CA THR A 536 9.22 -5.91 30.79
C THR A 536 9.93 -4.97 31.77
N SER A 537 10.06 -3.70 31.42
CA SER A 537 10.64 -2.64 32.25
C SER A 537 9.93 -1.30 31.99
N GLY A 538 10.21 -0.28 32.82
CA GLY A 538 9.59 1.05 32.72
C GLY A 538 8.17 1.12 33.29
N PHE A 539 7.48 2.23 33.07
CA PHE A 539 6.18 2.53 33.70
C PHE A 539 5.05 1.60 33.27
N ALA A 540 5.13 1.00 32.07
CA ALA A 540 4.14 0.04 31.59
C ALA A 540 4.23 -1.36 32.23
N ALA A 541 5.42 -1.78 32.69
CA ALA A 541 5.63 -3.15 33.15
C ALA A 541 4.74 -3.57 34.35
N PRO A 542 4.53 -2.73 35.38
CA PRO A 542 3.63 -3.07 36.49
C PRO A 542 2.17 -3.27 36.07
N PHE A 543 1.68 -2.55 35.05
CA PHE A 543 0.31 -2.70 34.54
C PHE A 543 0.13 -4.01 33.76
N ALA A 544 1.11 -4.37 32.92
CA ALA A 544 1.08 -5.65 32.21
C ALA A 544 1.16 -6.84 33.18
N ALA A 545 1.98 -6.75 34.24
CA ALA A 545 2.07 -7.76 35.29
C ALA A 545 0.78 -7.89 36.13
N ALA A 546 -0.02 -6.82 36.18
CA ALA A 546 -1.32 -6.77 36.83
C ALA A 546 -2.47 -7.33 35.99
N GLU A 547 -2.18 -7.93 34.83
CA GLU A 547 -3.18 -8.41 33.87
C GLU A 547 -4.11 -7.29 33.36
N ILE A 548 -3.56 -6.07 33.24
CA ILE A 548 -4.25 -4.93 32.63
C ILE A 548 -3.82 -4.86 31.16
N PRO A 549 -4.76 -4.70 30.20
CA PRO A 549 -4.43 -4.39 28.81
C PRO A 549 -3.48 -3.20 28.75
N THR A 550 -2.27 -3.42 28.23
CA THR A 550 -1.18 -2.45 28.31
C THR A 550 -0.50 -2.31 26.96
N LEU A 551 -0.40 -1.08 26.47
CA LEU A 551 0.28 -0.76 25.22
C LEU A 551 1.28 0.39 25.46
N ALA A 552 2.55 0.14 25.17
CA ALA A 552 3.61 1.13 25.32
C ALA A 552 4.12 1.63 23.96
N LEU A 553 4.29 2.94 23.86
CA LEU A 553 4.83 3.64 22.70
C LEU A 553 6.29 3.98 22.96
N GLY A 554 7.17 3.70 21.99
CA GLY A 554 8.60 4.00 22.16
C GLY A 554 9.39 4.20 20.87
N ALA A 555 10.63 4.69 21.05
CA ALA A 555 11.61 4.83 19.97
C ALA A 555 12.22 3.47 19.57
N ILE A 556 12.71 3.37 18.33
CA ILE A 556 13.38 2.18 17.79
C ILE A 556 14.90 2.45 17.72
N GLY A 557 15.71 1.62 18.39
CA GLY A 557 17.17 1.76 18.44
C GLY A 557 17.68 2.21 19.80
N ALA A 558 18.88 1.76 20.18
CA ALA A 558 19.46 1.89 21.51
C ALA A 558 19.46 3.33 22.06
N ALA A 559 19.31 3.43 23.38
CA ALA A 559 19.18 4.62 24.23
C ALA A 559 20.30 5.69 24.16
N ASN A 560 21.17 5.66 23.14
CA ASN A 560 22.36 6.52 23.03
C ASN A 560 22.51 7.28 21.70
N ALA A 561 21.53 7.22 20.79
CA ALA A 561 21.53 8.09 19.62
C ALA A 561 20.79 9.40 19.94
N ILE A 562 21.49 10.54 19.87
CA ILE A 562 20.86 11.86 19.82
C ILE A 562 20.20 11.95 18.43
N ALA A 563 19.03 11.34 18.27
CA ALA A 563 18.20 11.53 17.09
C ALA A 563 17.75 13.00 17.06
N ALA A 564 17.69 13.58 15.86
CA ALA A 564 17.12 14.92 15.69
C ALA A 564 15.69 14.95 16.27
N SER A 565 15.39 16.02 17.03
CA SER A 565 14.05 16.21 17.61
C SER A 565 13.00 16.19 16.48
N PRO A 566 11.88 15.47 16.64
CA PRO A 566 10.86 15.37 15.60
C PRO A 566 10.29 16.75 15.30
N ASP A 567 9.94 17.02 14.04
CA ASP A 567 9.29 18.27 13.67
C ASP A 567 7.89 18.40 14.29
N ASP A 568 7.33 19.62 14.27
CA ASP A 568 6.02 19.88 14.87
C ASP A 568 4.88 19.10 14.20
N ALA A 569 5.00 18.76 12.92
CA ALA A 569 4.00 17.99 12.21
C ALA A 569 4.02 16.52 12.67
N ALA A 570 5.18 15.94 12.91
CA ALA A 570 5.37 14.62 13.49
C ALA A 570 4.87 14.60 14.95
N ARG A 571 5.16 15.64 15.74
CA ARG A 571 4.63 15.79 17.10
C ARG A 571 3.10 15.89 17.11
N ALA A 572 2.50 16.70 16.23
CA ALA A 572 1.06 16.85 16.12
C ALA A 572 0.37 15.54 15.70
N ARG A 573 0.97 14.80 14.75
CA ARG A 573 0.49 13.46 14.36
C ARG A 573 0.55 12.49 15.53
N LEU A 574 1.69 12.40 16.22
CA LEU A 574 1.85 11.51 17.37
C LEU A 574 0.87 11.84 18.51
N ALA A 575 0.65 13.12 18.82
CA ALA A 575 -0.35 13.54 19.79
C ALA A 575 -1.77 13.15 19.37
N ARG A 576 -2.10 13.31 18.08
CA ARG A 576 -3.39 12.89 17.51
C ARG A 576 -3.59 11.38 17.58
N PHE A 577 -2.54 10.60 17.33
CA PHE A 577 -2.57 9.15 17.49
C PHE A 577 -2.82 8.74 18.94
N ALA A 578 -2.06 9.30 19.90
CA ALA A 578 -2.25 9.02 21.32
C ALA A 578 -3.67 9.36 21.80
N ALA A 579 -4.22 10.50 21.35
CA ALA A 579 -5.59 10.90 21.63
C ALA A 579 -6.63 9.90 21.08
N LEU A 580 -6.49 9.50 19.82
CA LEU A 580 -7.43 8.58 19.18
C LEU A 580 -7.31 7.15 19.72
N LEU A 581 -6.11 6.73 20.11
CA LEU A 581 -5.84 5.44 20.72
C LEU A 581 -6.54 5.33 22.08
N ALA A 582 -6.45 6.38 22.90
CA ALA A 582 -7.17 6.44 24.16
C ALA A 582 -8.68 6.48 23.98
N ARG A 583 -9.18 7.23 22.99
CA ARG A 583 -10.60 7.21 22.62
C ARG A 583 -11.05 5.81 22.18
N ALA A 584 -10.24 5.10 21.39
CA ALA A 584 -10.57 3.76 20.93
C ALA A 584 -10.59 2.74 22.07
N ALA A 585 -9.66 2.84 23.03
CA ALA A 585 -9.63 2.02 24.23
C ALA A 585 -10.79 2.32 25.20
N ALA A 586 -11.30 3.55 25.19
CA ALA A 586 -12.38 4.02 26.06
C ALA A 586 -13.80 3.87 25.46
N ARG A 587 -13.92 3.16 24.31
CA ARG A 587 -15.20 2.88 23.65
C ARG A 587 -15.48 1.39 23.58
N GLY A 588 -16.73 1.01 23.84
CA GLY A 588 -17.20 -0.37 23.76
C GLY A 588 -18.12 -0.76 24.90
N ALA A 589 -18.87 -1.85 24.71
CA ALA A 589 -19.80 -2.40 25.71
C ALA A 589 -19.10 -2.90 26.98
N GLN A 590 -17.82 -3.28 26.88
CA GLN A 590 -16.99 -3.86 27.93
C GLN A 590 -15.56 -3.30 27.81
N PRO A 591 -14.77 -3.27 28.90
CA PRO A 591 -13.35 -2.92 28.84
C PRO A 591 -12.57 -3.84 27.89
N LEU A 592 -11.38 -3.42 27.46
CA LEU A 592 -10.49 -4.29 26.71
C LEU A 592 -10.20 -5.56 27.51
N LYS A 593 -10.33 -6.72 26.86
CA LYS A 593 -10.07 -8.01 27.50
C LYS A 593 -8.56 -8.22 27.59
N PHE A 594 -8.02 -8.50 28.77
CA PHE A 594 -6.63 -8.92 28.88
C PHE A 594 -6.43 -10.34 28.33
N THR A 595 -5.34 -10.54 27.62
CA THR A 595 -4.85 -11.85 27.19
C THR A 595 -3.40 -11.99 27.62
N ARG A 596 -3.08 -13.13 28.24
CA ARG A 596 -1.70 -13.46 28.58
C ARG A 596 -0.93 -13.76 27.29
N TYR A 597 0.13 -13.01 27.05
CA TYR A 597 1.03 -13.26 25.92
C TYR A 597 1.84 -14.54 26.17
N GLU A 598 1.73 -15.51 25.26
CA GLU A 598 2.57 -16.69 25.20
C GLU A 598 3.57 -16.56 24.05
N ARG A 599 4.84 -16.84 24.32
CA ARG A 599 5.89 -16.79 23.30
C ARG A 599 5.64 -17.94 22.30
N PRO A 600 5.52 -17.67 20.99
CA PRO A 600 5.28 -18.73 20.02
C PRO A 600 6.39 -19.80 20.03
N PRO A 601 6.06 -21.09 19.98
CA PRO A 601 7.05 -22.14 19.76
C PRO A 601 7.65 -22.00 18.35
N ALA A 602 8.93 -22.31 18.20
CA ALA A 602 9.61 -22.20 16.92
C ALA A 602 9.00 -23.16 15.86
N PRO A 603 8.81 -22.73 14.60
CA PRO A 603 8.14 -23.53 13.57
C PRO A 603 8.97 -24.76 13.14
N ALA A 604 8.27 -25.86 12.84
CA ALA A 604 8.85 -27.13 12.40
C ALA A 604 8.74 -27.33 10.87
N GLY A 605 9.88 -27.45 10.17
CA GLY A 605 9.94 -27.87 8.76
C GLY A 605 11.28 -27.54 8.07
N GLY A 606 12.00 -28.55 7.57
CA GLY A 606 13.14 -28.46 6.63
C GLY A 606 14.35 -27.63 7.08
N GLY A 607 15.27 -28.22 7.86
CA GLY A 607 16.39 -27.47 8.44
C GLY A 607 17.33 -26.88 7.38
N ARG A 608 17.66 -25.58 7.51
CA ARG A 608 18.68 -24.93 6.68
C ARG A 608 20.06 -25.57 6.94
N PRO A 609 20.90 -25.72 5.91
CA PRO A 609 22.29 -26.14 6.07
C PRO A 609 23.01 -25.21 7.04
N TRP A 610 23.71 -25.79 8.01
CA TRP A 610 24.40 -25.04 9.06
C TRP A 610 25.86 -25.45 9.10
N LEU A 611 26.75 -24.46 8.96
CA LEU A 611 28.18 -24.63 9.15
C LEU A 611 28.64 -24.18 10.54
N GLY A 612 27.86 -23.37 11.27
CA GLY A 612 28.31 -22.80 12.55
C GLY A 612 29.37 -21.71 12.39
N THR A 613 29.41 -21.01 11.26
CA THR A 613 30.19 -19.78 11.09
C THR A 613 29.46 -18.59 11.71
N ILE A 614 30.20 -17.64 12.30
CA ILE A 614 29.66 -16.40 12.87
C ILE A 614 30.30 -15.23 12.11
N PRO A 615 29.56 -14.57 11.20
CA PRO A 615 30.08 -13.42 10.46
C PRO A 615 30.38 -12.20 11.36
N ASP A 616 31.35 -11.40 10.95
CA ASP A 616 31.65 -10.08 11.54
C ASP A 616 31.00 -8.98 10.67
N TYR A 617 29.97 -8.29 11.19
CA TYR A 617 29.11 -7.36 10.44
C TYR A 617 29.59 -5.89 10.45
N ALA A 618 30.87 -5.62 10.74
CA ALA A 618 31.46 -4.27 10.69
C ALA A 618 31.76 -3.81 9.23
N PRO A 619 31.94 -2.50 8.95
CA PRO A 619 32.08 -2.00 7.57
C PRO A 619 33.31 -2.58 6.83
N ALA A 620 33.09 -2.93 5.57
CA ALA A 620 34.02 -3.66 4.71
C ALA A 620 35.16 -2.81 4.11
N GLY A 621 36.32 -3.46 3.95
CA GLY A 621 37.47 -2.98 3.18
C GLY A 621 38.46 -4.10 2.80
N ILE A 622 38.09 -5.37 3.01
CA ILE A 622 38.94 -6.54 2.74
C ILE A 622 38.13 -7.52 1.85
N PRO A 623 38.67 -8.03 0.73
CA PRO A 623 38.00 -9.03 -0.09
C PRO A 623 37.71 -10.32 0.68
N GLY A 624 36.43 -10.70 0.77
CA GLY A 624 35.96 -11.87 1.51
C GLY A 624 35.14 -11.53 2.77
N LEU A 625 34.62 -12.56 3.44
CA LEU A 625 33.85 -12.39 4.67
C LEU A 625 34.66 -12.80 5.90
N LYS A 626 34.94 -11.83 6.77
CA LYS A 626 35.59 -12.09 8.06
C LYS A 626 34.64 -12.78 9.04
N LEU A 627 35.14 -13.79 9.73
CA LEU A 627 34.42 -14.47 10.81
C LEU A 627 34.79 -13.83 12.15
N SER A 628 33.78 -13.41 12.91
CA SER A 628 33.95 -13.00 14.31
C SER A 628 34.12 -14.22 15.22
N GLY A 629 33.68 -15.40 14.76
CA GLY A 629 33.90 -16.67 15.42
C GLY A 629 33.31 -17.87 14.68
N VAL A 630 33.44 -19.03 15.30
CA VAL A 630 32.74 -20.26 14.91
C VAL A 630 32.07 -20.87 16.13
N ALA A 631 30.92 -21.49 15.93
CA ALA A 631 30.20 -22.21 16.96
C ALA A 631 31.02 -23.43 17.42
N PRO A 632 31.33 -23.56 18.73
CA PRO A 632 32.08 -24.70 19.26
C PRO A 632 31.44 -26.03 18.89
N GLY A 633 32.24 -26.98 18.37
CA GLY A 633 31.77 -28.30 17.94
C GLY A 633 30.93 -28.32 16.65
N GLY A 634 30.66 -27.17 16.04
CA GLY A 634 29.97 -27.04 14.76
C GLY A 634 30.83 -27.48 13.56
N PRO A 635 30.23 -27.70 12.38
CA PRO A 635 30.96 -28.18 11.19
C PRO A 635 32.16 -27.32 10.77
N ALA A 636 32.06 -25.99 10.88
CA ALA A 636 33.14 -25.06 10.58
C ALA A 636 34.30 -25.21 11.58
N ALA A 637 33.99 -25.35 12.88
CA ALA A 637 35.00 -25.57 13.90
C ALA A 637 35.70 -26.94 13.72
N LYS A 638 34.95 -27.98 13.38
CA LYS A 638 35.49 -29.32 13.06
C LYS A 638 36.36 -29.33 11.81
N ALA A 639 36.02 -28.48 10.83
CA ALA A 639 36.82 -28.25 9.63
C ALA A 639 38.04 -27.35 9.87
N GLY A 640 38.20 -26.81 11.08
CA GLY A 640 39.34 -25.99 11.49
C GLY A 640 39.21 -24.50 11.17
N LEU A 641 38.01 -23.99 10.85
CA LEU A 641 37.76 -22.55 10.77
C LEU A 641 37.77 -21.93 12.16
N GLN A 642 38.18 -20.68 12.26
CA GLN A 642 38.30 -19.96 13.53
C GLN A 642 37.94 -18.47 13.42
N ALA A 643 37.82 -17.80 14.57
CA ALA A 643 37.67 -16.35 14.62
C ALA A 643 38.85 -15.65 13.92
N GLY A 644 38.56 -14.64 13.10
CA GLY A 644 39.54 -13.89 12.33
C GLY A 644 39.85 -14.44 10.94
N ASP A 645 39.34 -15.62 10.57
CA ASP A 645 39.43 -16.12 9.19
C ASP A 645 38.61 -15.26 8.25
N ILE A 646 39.11 -15.04 7.03
CA ILE A 646 38.39 -14.34 5.97
C ILE A 646 38.03 -15.35 4.88
N VAL A 647 36.76 -15.69 4.74
CA VAL A 647 36.27 -16.62 3.72
C VAL A 647 36.26 -15.93 2.36
N VAL A 648 37.02 -16.47 1.40
CA VAL A 648 37.17 -15.90 0.05
C VAL A 648 36.58 -16.79 -1.05
N ALA A 649 36.31 -18.06 -0.75
CA ALA A 649 35.54 -18.95 -1.64
C ALA A 649 34.84 -20.06 -0.85
N MET A 650 33.69 -20.51 -1.35
CA MET A 650 32.93 -21.63 -0.78
C MET A 650 32.15 -22.36 -1.87
N GLY A 651 32.27 -23.69 -1.92
CA GLY A 651 31.53 -24.52 -2.89
C GLY A 651 31.86 -24.22 -4.36
N GLY A 652 33.12 -23.82 -4.63
CA GLY A 652 33.57 -23.44 -5.97
C GLY A 652 33.13 -22.05 -6.43
N ARG A 653 32.48 -21.26 -5.56
CA ARG A 653 32.09 -19.87 -5.81
C ARG A 653 32.94 -18.92 -5.00
N GLU A 654 33.26 -17.78 -5.58
CA GLU A 654 33.98 -16.71 -4.90
C GLU A 654 33.06 -16.02 -3.87
N VAL A 655 33.62 -15.67 -2.71
CA VAL A 655 32.93 -14.93 -1.66
C VAL A 655 33.59 -13.56 -1.56
N LYS A 656 32.89 -12.50 -1.96
CA LYS A 656 33.42 -11.12 -1.91
C LYS A 656 32.88 -10.33 -0.73
N GLY A 657 31.73 -10.74 -0.21
CA GLY A 657 31.08 -10.14 0.95
C GLY A 657 29.97 -11.02 1.54
N ILE A 658 29.13 -10.43 2.38
CA ILE A 658 28.11 -11.16 3.15
C ILE A 658 27.01 -11.78 2.27
N ASP A 659 26.60 -11.11 1.20
CA ASP A 659 25.53 -11.60 0.32
C ASP A 659 25.98 -12.83 -0.48
N ASP A 660 27.22 -12.82 -0.99
CA ASP A 660 27.81 -14.00 -1.65
C ASP A 660 27.96 -15.17 -0.69
N PHE A 661 28.36 -14.88 0.55
CA PHE A 661 28.50 -15.89 1.59
C PHE A 661 27.14 -16.51 1.96
N ALA A 662 26.10 -15.68 2.09
CA ALA A 662 24.73 -16.13 2.36
C ALA A 662 24.18 -16.98 1.20
N ALA A 663 24.37 -16.54 -0.05
CA ALA A 663 23.98 -17.29 -1.24
C ALA A 663 24.73 -18.63 -1.35
N CYS A 664 26.01 -18.67 -0.97
CA CYS A 664 26.77 -19.90 -0.92
C CYS A 664 26.29 -20.84 0.19
N LEU A 665 25.88 -20.32 1.37
CA LEU A 665 25.32 -21.12 2.47
C LEU A 665 23.96 -21.74 2.09
N ASP A 666 23.10 -20.97 1.43
CA ASP A 666 21.77 -21.43 1.02
C ASP A 666 21.83 -22.48 -0.10
N ALA A 667 22.92 -22.48 -0.88
CA ALA A 667 23.17 -23.48 -1.92
C ALA A 667 23.79 -24.79 -1.39
N LEU A 668 24.17 -24.85 -0.11
CA LEU A 668 24.77 -26.05 0.47
C LEU A 668 23.75 -27.17 0.65
N LYS A 669 24.24 -28.41 0.62
CA LYS A 669 23.44 -29.59 0.93
C LYS A 669 23.91 -30.20 2.24
N ILE A 670 22.97 -30.54 3.11
CA ILE A 670 23.26 -31.17 4.40
C ILE A 670 23.87 -32.55 4.15
N GLY A 671 24.99 -32.82 4.81
CA GLY A 671 25.71 -34.09 4.71
C GLY A 671 26.68 -34.20 3.53
N GLU A 672 26.69 -33.24 2.59
CA GLU A 672 27.67 -33.22 1.49
C GLU A 672 28.87 -32.33 1.83
N PRO A 673 30.12 -32.83 1.74
CA PRO A 673 31.31 -32.01 2.00
C PRO A 673 31.43 -30.84 1.03
N VAL A 674 31.73 -29.65 1.56
CA VAL A 674 31.98 -28.43 0.78
C VAL A 674 33.39 -27.90 1.03
N ALA A 675 34.08 -27.53 -0.05
CA ALA A 675 35.37 -26.83 0.03
C ALA A 675 35.17 -25.35 0.40
N ILE A 676 35.99 -24.86 1.32
CA ILE A 676 36.01 -23.48 1.81
C ILE A 676 37.44 -22.97 1.80
N THR A 677 37.69 -21.89 1.07
CA THR A 677 39.00 -21.22 1.06
C THR A 677 38.95 -20.01 1.99
N VAL A 678 39.88 -19.95 2.93
CA VAL A 678 40.02 -18.82 3.88
C VAL A 678 41.40 -18.17 3.79
N VAL A 679 41.48 -16.89 4.13
CA VAL A 679 42.73 -16.18 4.38
C VAL A 679 42.91 -16.01 5.89
N ARG A 680 44.00 -16.56 6.42
CA ARG A 680 44.37 -16.51 7.84
C ARG A 680 45.79 -15.97 7.97
N GLY A 681 45.95 -14.83 8.65
CA GLY A 681 47.26 -14.19 8.80
C GLY A 681 47.97 -13.88 7.47
N GLY A 682 47.21 -13.68 6.38
CA GLY A 682 47.73 -13.43 5.02
C GLY A 682 47.98 -14.66 4.15
N ALA A 683 47.89 -15.88 4.70
CA ALA A 683 48.03 -17.11 3.92
C ALA A 683 46.66 -17.69 3.53
N LYS A 684 46.55 -18.24 2.31
CA LYS A 684 45.36 -18.97 1.84
C LYS A 684 45.40 -20.42 2.36
N LEU A 685 44.26 -20.88 2.88
CA LEU A 685 44.06 -22.23 3.39
C LEU A 685 42.77 -22.79 2.80
N ASP A 686 42.85 -24.00 2.25
CA ASP A 686 41.68 -24.75 1.78
C ASP A 686 41.24 -25.75 2.83
N LEU A 687 39.98 -25.64 3.25
CA LEU A 687 39.35 -26.45 4.27
C LEU A 687 38.14 -27.15 3.69
N THR A 688 37.72 -28.26 4.29
CA THR A 688 36.50 -28.98 3.88
C THR A 688 35.59 -29.12 5.08
N ALA A 689 34.38 -28.58 4.99
CA ALA A 689 33.36 -28.69 6.03
C ALA A 689 32.15 -29.47 5.50
N THR A 690 31.51 -30.27 6.36
CA THR A 690 30.27 -30.99 5.99
C THR A 690 29.10 -30.35 6.72
N PRO A 691 28.22 -29.60 6.03
CA PRO A 691 27.10 -28.90 6.66
C PRO A 691 26.17 -29.88 7.37
N THR A 692 25.73 -29.52 8.57
CA THR A 692 24.76 -30.31 9.34
C THR A 692 23.43 -29.57 9.43
N LYS A 693 22.40 -30.25 9.91
CA LYS A 693 21.15 -29.60 10.30
C LYS A 693 21.41 -28.78 11.59
N ARG A 694 20.94 -27.54 11.67
CA ARG A 694 20.98 -26.78 12.92
C ARG A 694 19.95 -27.39 13.88
N GLU A 695 20.41 -28.06 14.92
CA GLU A 695 19.54 -28.41 16.05
C GLU A 695 19.29 -27.12 16.84
N GLY A 696 18.01 -26.80 17.04
CA GLY A 696 17.55 -25.58 17.69
C GLY A 696 17.75 -25.59 19.20
#